data_AF-A0A7X7ZKB0-F1
#
_entry.id   AF-A0A7X7ZKB0-F1
#
_cell.length_a   1.000
_cell.length_b   1.000
_cell.length_c   1.000
_cell.angle_alpha   90.00
_cell.angle_beta   90.00
_cell.angle_gamma   90.00
#
_symmetry.space_group_name_H-M   'P 1'
#
loop_
_entity.id
_entity.type
_entity.pdbx_description
1 polymer ?
#
loop_
_entity_poly.entity_id
_entity_poly.type
_entity_poly.pdbx_seq_one_letter_code
_entity_poly.pdbx_strand_id
1 'polypeptide(L)'
;MSPRTRLRRVLFAALALAVLAAAVPTAPLAGQAKSKAPAAKDADPYAGLSLGAFKLRSIGPALTSGRISDFAVRPGRRHEFFVASASGGVWKTANAGTTFTPVFDAQGSYSVACVVLDPKNPNVVWVGTGENNNQRSVGYGDGVYKSEDGGASWTNVGLKASEHIGTIAVDPRDTDVVYVAAYGPLWSPGGDRGVYKTTDGGKTWAAVLTVDENTGFNEVHLDPNDPDTLYAAAHQRRRHVFTQISGGPGSAVYKSTDAGKTWRKIVAGLPGGDLGRIGLALSPVAPNLLYAIVEAQEDRGGFYRSRDGGASWERRSAYTSSGNYYQELVCDPKDPDRVYSMDVFLQVTDDGGATWQALGDESKHWDSHALWIDPDDTDYYLNGNDGGVYESFDRGRTWKYMPNLPVTQFYKVVADNDAPFYNVFGGTQDNYSLGGPSRTTSAHGIVNADWITTDTGDGFESAVDPEDPNIVYAQSQHGNLARFDRKSGESTPIQPKPRKGEAEYRWNWDSPLFVSPHSHTRLYFAANKVFRSDDRGDSWTVVSDDLTRRLDRNLLEVMGRVWPMDAVAKNASTSQYGNIVALDESPVAEGLLYAGTDDGLVQVTEDGGTSWRKIDKFPGVPDLTYVNELVASRHDRGTVYAAFNNHKRGDFKPYVLKSADLGRTWASIASDLPARGSVYALAEDPVRPDLLFAGTEFGLFATFDGGRHWKKLGAGLPTAAVRDLDIQKRESDLVLATFGRGFYVLDDYSPLRGVTPEALAKDGHLFPVRDAWQFIEKMPLGGLGSREKGFQGESYFSAPNPPVAAVFTYHLKDAPKSLAEQRKEEEAALVKAGKPVPYPTYERLKAEREEEPAVLLFTVAGEDGRTVRVLREPARKGLNRTAWDLKYPGLVPTSPAQAGPASSGPSGPLVMPGTYTVSMALSHGGQVRELAGPVKFAVKALAAVSLPAKDRAELAAFQTRVGRLYNSVNAASSALRETATLARHYRAALKSVTAPHQDILDAIKALETKLEGLQSKMSGDRTLARLDKDTYPGIASRVGTVVYETAGSTSAPTKAQRDGYAIAEEEFRPVYAEIKRILAEDVKAIEKRLDAVGAPYTPGRLPDWK
;
A
#
# COMPACT_ATOMS: atom_id res chain seq x y z
N MET A 1 74.92 38.43 2.78
CA MET A 1 75.20 37.84 1.45
C MET A 1 75.43 36.34 1.65
N SER A 2 74.54 35.47 1.17
CA SER A 2 74.47 35.03 -0.23
C SER A 2 74.99 33.58 -0.31
N PRO A 3 74.58 32.77 -1.31
CA PRO A 3 75.56 31.86 -1.91
C PRO A 3 76.85 32.68 -2.15
N ARG A 4 77.95 32.32 -1.53
CA ARG A 4 78.40 30.98 -1.73
C ARG A 4 79.25 30.89 -3.01
N THR A 5 80.05 31.90 -3.34
CA THR A 5 81.45 31.83 -2.92
C THR A 5 81.59 30.90 -1.73
N ARG A 6 81.73 29.57 -1.96
CA ARG A 6 82.06 28.48 -1.00
C ARG A 6 80.95 27.49 -0.57
N LEU A 7 81.23 26.67 0.43
CA LEU A 7 81.80 25.33 0.32
C LEU A 7 80.77 24.19 0.09
N ARG A 8 81.02 23.21 -0.81
CA ARG A 8 81.65 21.87 -0.56
C ARG A 8 80.72 20.96 0.30
N ARG A 9 80.53 19.66 0.09
CA ARG A 9 81.29 18.58 -0.58
C ARG A 9 80.40 17.30 -0.40
N VAL A 10 80.31 16.37 -1.37
CA VAL A 10 81.07 15.07 -1.38
C VAL A 10 80.68 14.18 -0.18
N LEU A 11 80.38 12.89 -0.25
CA LEU A 11 80.45 11.82 -1.25
C LEU A 11 79.87 10.55 -0.56
N PHE A 12 79.42 9.56 -1.35
CA PHE A 12 79.60 8.09 -1.21
C PHE A 12 79.00 7.33 0.00
N ALA A 13 78.17 6.32 -0.27
CA ALA A 13 78.49 4.86 -0.36
C ALA A 13 78.33 4.22 1.04
N ALA A 14 77.55 3.18 1.31
CA ALA A 14 77.35 1.84 0.73
C ALA A 14 77.53 0.82 1.89
N LEU A 15 76.78 -0.28 1.81
CA LEU A 15 76.91 -1.57 2.49
C LEU A 15 76.37 -1.76 3.94
N ALA A 16 75.28 -2.53 3.98
CA ALA A 16 75.18 -3.93 4.45
C ALA A 16 75.08 -4.30 5.96
N LEU A 17 73.95 -4.98 6.21
CA LEU A 17 73.68 -6.19 7.01
C LEU A 17 73.64 -6.15 8.57
N ALA A 18 72.47 -6.62 9.04
CA ALA A 18 72.27 -7.70 10.02
C ALA A 18 71.67 -7.35 11.41
N VAL A 19 70.44 -7.87 11.59
CA VAL A 19 69.94 -8.66 12.74
C VAL A 19 69.32 -7.96 13.97
N LEU A 20 68.03 -8.31 14.16
CA LEU A 20 67.18 -8.43 15.37
C LEU A 20 67.07 -7.29 16.41
N ALA A 21 65.83 -6.84 16.63
CA ALA A 21 65.03 -7.00 17.86
C ALA A 21 64.06 -5.81 18.08
N ALA A 22 62.88 -6.13 18.61
CA ALA A 22 61.71 -5.27 18.74
C ALA A 22 61.85 -4.14 19.79
N ALA A 23 61.28 -2.97 19.49
CA ALA A 23 60.57 -2.08 20.43
C ALA A 23 59.97 -0.85 19.69
N VAL A 24 58.74 -0.51 20.07
CA VAL A 24 57.92 0.71 19.84
C VAL A 24 58.70 1.99 20.26
N PRO A 25 58.43 3.30 19.92
CA PRO A 25 57.33 3.98 19.19
C PRO A 25 57.74 5.13 18.18
N THR A 26 56.71 5.79 17.59
CA THR A 26 56.56 7.24 17.25
C THR A 26 57.21 7.90 16.00
N ALA A 27 56.28 8.35 15.13
CA ALA A 27 56.22 9.58 14.30
C ALA A 27 57.11 9.68 13.04
N PRO A 28 56.81 10.56 12.02
CA PRO A 28 55.61 11.37 11.75
C PRO A 28 55.02 11.19 10.32
N LEU A 29 53.76 11.61 10.17
CA LEU A 29 53.04 11.76 8.91
C LEU A 29 53.63 12.89 8.04
N ALA A 30 54.07 12.54 6.83
CA ALA A 30 54.09 13.42 5.66
C ALA A 30 54.10 12.56 4.39
N GLY A 31 52.91 12.10 3.97
CA GLY A 31 52.70 11.36 2.74
C GLY A 31 51.75 12.12 1.81
N GLN A 32 52.32 12.65 0.74
CA GLN A 32 51.66 13.42 -0.33
C GLN A 32 50.31 12.82 -0.77
N ALA A 33 49.28 13.66 -0.75
CA ALA A 33 48.00 13.40 -1.38
C ALA A 33 48.19 13.27 -2.91
N LYS A 34 48.35 12.03 -3.37
CA LYS A 34 48.05 11.69 -4.77
C LYS A 34 46.53 11.72 -4.91
N SER A 35 46.02 12.63 -5.75
CA SER A 35 44.63 12.64 -6.17
C SER A 35 44.28 11.27 -6.75
N LYS A 36 43.44 10.50 -6.04
CA LYS A 36 42.81 9.31 -6.61
C LYS A 36 41.99 9.76 -7.81
N ALA A 37 42.25 9.16 -8.97
CA ALA A 37 41.31 9.15 -10.08
C ALA A 37 39.92 8.72 -9.57
N PRO A 38 38.81 9.20 -10.15
CA PRO A 38 37.49 8.73 -9.77
C PRO A 38 37.46 7.20 -9.90
N ALA A 39 37.05 6.52 -8.82
CA ALA A 39 36.84 5.08 -8.86
C ALA A 39 35.93 4.77 -10.06
N ALA A 40 36.33 3.82 -10.90
CA ALA A 40 35.43 3.27 -11.90
C ALA A 40 34.13 2.87 -11.17
N LYS A 41 32.97 3.32 -11.68
CA LYS A 41 31.68 2.86 -11.13
C LYS A 41 31.70 1.34 -11.16
N ASP A 42 31.66 0.70 -9.99
CA ASP A 42 31.49 -0.75 -9.89
C ASP A 42 30.27 -1.14 -10.74
N ALA A 43 30.40 -2.20 -11.55
CA ALA A 43 29.28 -2.67 -12.35
C ALA A 43 28.18 -3.20 -11.42
N ASP A 44 26.95 -2.71 -11.56
CA ASP A 44 25.78 -3.17 -10.80
C ASP A 44 25.47 -4.63 -11.15
N PRO A 45 25.72 -5.60 -10.24
CA PRO A 45 25.52 -7.01 -10.51
C PRO A 45 24.03 -7.39 -10.50
N TYR A 46 23.14 -6.48 -10.09
CA TYR A 46 21.69 -6.62 -10.07
C TYR A 46 21.02 -5.75 -11.14
N ALA A 47 21.78 -5.27 -12.13
CA ALA A 47 21.25 -4.49 -13.24
C ALA A 47 20.13 -5.27 -13.97
N GLY A 48 18.97 -4.63 -14.15
CA GLY A 48 17.80 -5.25 -14.79
C GLY A 48 17.00 -6.22 -13.92
N LEU A 49 17.38 -6.43 -12.65
CA LEU A 49 16.58 -7.22 -11.71
C LEU A 49 15.26 -6.50 -11.41
N SER A 50 14.14 -7.17 -11.69
CA SER A 50 12.81 -6.73 -11.25
C SER A 50 12.41 -7.45 -9.97
N LEU A 51 11.96 -6.70 -8.97
CA LEU A 51 11.40 -7.23 -7.72
C LEU A 51 9.87 -7.40 -7.78
N GLY A 52 9.28 -7.41 -8.99
CA GLY A 52 7.82 -7.46 -9.19
C GLY A 52 7.10 -8.67 -8.57
N ALA A 53 7.82 -9.75 -8.26
CA ALA A 53 7.28 -10.91 -7.54
C ALA A 53 6.96 -10.65 -6.07
N PHE A 54 7.60 -9.64 -5.46
CA PHE A 54 7.43 -9.26 -4.06
C PHE A 54 6.34 -8.19 -3.97
N LYS A 55 5.09 -8.63 -4.08
CA LYS A 55 3.92 -7.75 -4.04
C LYS A 55 3.56 -7.42 -2.59
N LEU A 56 3.51 -6.13 -2.28
CA LEU A 56 2.98 -5.63 -1.01
C LEU A 56 1.46 -5.74 -0.97
N ARG A 57 0.94 -6.05 0.21
CA ARG A 57 -0.48 -6.22 0.49
C ARG A 57 -0.93 -5.16 1.49
N SER A 58 -1.89 -4.32 1.07
CA SER A 58 -2.56 -3.39 1.99
C SER A 58 -3.35 -4.19 3.02
N ILE A 59 -3.26 -3.79 4.29
CA ILE A 59 -4.10 -4.32 5.38
C ILE A 59 -5.12 -3.30 5.90
N GLY A 60 -5.17 -2.10 5.30
CA GLY A 60 -6.01 -0.99 5.77
C GLY A 60 -5.36 -0.25 6.95
N PRO A 61 -6.15 0.25 7.92
CA PRO A 61 -7.61 0.25 8.00
C PRO A 61 -8.29 1.29 7.09
N ALA A 62 -9.62 1.26 7.06
CA ALA A 62 -10.48 2.40 6.67
C ALA A 62 -11.41 2.81 7.83
N LEU A 63 -11.07 2.38 9.07
CA LEU A 63 -11.81 2.65 10.30
C LEU A 63 -11.94 4.16 10.50
N THR A 64 -10.79 4.81 10.58
CA THR A 64 -10.61 6.24 10.33
C THR A 64 -9.98 6.36 8.94
N SER A 65 -10.48 7.25 8.11
CA SER A 65 -9.87 7.52 6.81
C SER A 65 -8.64 8.41 7.01
N GLY A 66 -8.46 9.44 6.20
CA GLY A 66 -7.45 10.46 6.39
C GLY A 66 -7.91 11.78 5.78
N ARG A 67 -7.03 12.80 5.84
CA ARG A 67 -7.35 14.16 5.40
C ARG A 67 -7.79 14.24 3.95
N ILE A 68 -8.97 14.83 3.77
CA ILE A 68 -9.56 15.20 2.48
C ILE A 68 -9.35 16.69 2.24
N SER A 69 -8.74 17.04 1.11
CA SER A 69 -8.41 18.42 0.78
C SER A 69 -9.47 19.09 -0.09
N ASP A 70 -10.14 18.35 -0.97
CA ASP A 70 -11.08 18.94 -1.93
C ASP A 70 -12.01 17.90 -2.57
N PHE A 71 -13.12 18.37 -3.14
CA PHE A 71 -14.06 17.58 -3.93
C PHE A 71 -14.32 18.22 -5.30
N ALA A 72 -14.50 17.38 -6.31
CA ALA A 72 -15.07 17.82 -7.59
C ALA A 72 -16.30 16.99 -7.94
N VAL A 73 -17.49 17.57 -7.75
CA VAL A 73 -18.78 16.90 -7.95
C VAL A 73 -19.32 17.21 -9.34
N ARG A 74 -19.78 16.19 -10.07
CA ARG A 74 -20.31 16.37 -11.43
C ARG A 74 -21.65 17.16 -11.37
N PRO A 75 -21.77 18.28 -12.12
CA PRO A 75 -23.02 19.04 -12.18
C PRO A 75 -24.22 18.18 -12.57
N GLY A 76 -25.33 18.31 -11.83
CA GLY A 76 -26.57 17.55 -12.02
C GLY A 76 -26.46 16.04 -11.71
N ARG A 77 -25.31 15.55 -11.24
CA ARG A 77 -25.07 14.13 -10.94
C ARG A 77 -24.26 13.96 -9.65
N ARG A 78 -24.85 14.34 -8.51
CA ARG A 78 -24.20 14.27 -7.18
C ARG A 78 -23.64 12.91 -6.75
N HIS A 79 -24.05 11.82 -7.40
CA HIS A 79 -23.49 10.48 -7.16
C HIS A 79 -22.13 10.25 -7.86
N GLU A 80 -21.68 11.14 -8.74
CA GLU A 80 -20.36 11.08 -9.37
C GLU A 80 -19.49 12.24 -8.88
N PHE A 81 -18.40 11.90 -8.19
CA PHE A 81 -17.46 12.92 -7.71
C PHE A 81 -16.05 12.37 -7.55
N PHE A 82 -15.09 13.29 -7.56
CA PHE A 82 -13.70 13.06 -7.18
C PHE A 82 -13.44 13.51 -5.75
N VAL A 83 -12.55 12.81 -5.08
CA VAL A 83 -12.06 13.12 -3.74
C VAL A 83 -10.54 13.29 -3.86
N ALA A 84 -10.05 14.49 -3.54
CA ALA A 84 -8.62 14.74 -3.37
C ALA A 84 -8.23 14.51 -1.91
N SER A 85 -7.29 13.58 -1.68
CA SER A 85 -6.71 13.38 -0.35
C SER A 85 -5.38 14.13 -0.24
N ALA A 86 -5.13 14.74 0.92
CA ALA A 86 -3.90 15.50 1.19
C ALA A 86 -2.63 14.66 0.97
N SER A 87 -2.70 13.34 1.19
CA SER A 87 -1.58 12.40 1.03
C SER A 87 -1.98 11.01 0.50
N GLY A 88 -3.19 10.86 -0.04
CA GLY A 88 -3.73 9.57 -0.52
C GLY A 88 -4.05 9.52 -2.02
N GLY A 89 -3.62 10.52 -2.80
CA GLY A 89 -3.94 10.66 -4.22
C GLY A 89 -5.38 11.14 -4.49
N VAL A 90 -5.85 10.89 -5.71
CA VAL A 90 -7.22 11.23 -6.14
C VAL A 90 -8.03 9.94 -6.32
N TRP A 91 -9.25 9.97 -5.78
CA TRP A 91 -10.22 8.89 -5.86
C TRP A 91 -11.48 9.34 -6.59
N LYS A 92 -12.14 8.42 -7.28
CA LYS A 92 -13.39 8.66 -7.98
C LYS A 92 -14.47 7.71 -7.49
N THR A 93 -15.68 8.22 -7.31
CA THR A 93 -16.89 7.42 -7.20
C THR A 93 -17.86 7.75 -8.33
N ALA A 94 -18.66 6.77 -8.74
CA ALA A 94 -19.76 6.94 -9.67
C ALA A 94 -21.11 6.50 -9.07
N ASN A 95 -21.14 6.25 -7.75
CA ASN A 95 -22.28 5.67 -7.04
C ASN A 95 -22.38 6.20 -5.59
N ALA A 96 -22.10 7.49 -5.39
CA ALA A 96 -22.22 8.21 -4.12
C ALA A 96 -21.44 7.55 -2.97
N GLY A 97 -20.19 7.15 -3.23
CA GLY A 97 -19.30 6.58 -2.21
C GLY A 97 -19.56 5.10 -1.88
N THR A 98 -20.51 4.45 -2.55
CA THR A 98 -20.70 2.99 -2.42
C THR A 98 -19.41 2.24 -2.76
N THR A 99 -18.69 2.69 -3.79
CA THR A 99 -17.31 2.29 -4.08
C THR A 99 -16.46 3.51 -4.46
N PHE A 100 -15.16 3.42 -4.14
CA PHE A 100 -14.13 4.37 -4.57
C PHE A 100 -13.08 3.65 -5.42
N THR A 101 -12.69 4.28 -6.52
CA THR A 101 -11.60 3.82 -7.40
C THR A 101 -10.44 4.80 -7.30
N PRO A 102 -9.22 4.36 -6.96
CA PRO A 102 -8.06 5.23 -7.02
C PRO A 102 -7.72 5.50 -8.49
N VAL A 103 -7.63 6.77 -8.85
CA VAL A 103 -7.37 7.20 -10.24
C VAL A 103 -6.01 7.86 -10.42
N PHE A 104 -5.23 7.99 -9.33
CA PHE A 104 -3.96 8.72 -9.31
C PHE A 104 -2.75 7.92 -8.78
N ASP A 105 -2.93 6.64 -8.46
CA ASP A 105 -1.92 5.78 -7.80
C ASP A 105 -0.58 5.64 -8.57
N ALA A 106 -0.59 5.87 -9.89
CA ALA A 106 0.58 5.74 -10.77
C ALA A 106 1.29 7.07 -11.08
N GLN A 107 0.79 8.20 -10.58
CA GLN A 107 1.35 9.52 -10.88
C GLN A 107 2.56 9.84 -9.99
N GLY A 108 3.29 10.91 -10.35
CA GLY A 108 4.53 11.33 -9.68
C GLY A 108 4.33 11.87 -8.26
N SER A 109 3.13 12.32 -7.93
CA SER A 109 2.75 12.82 -6.60
C SER A 109 1.60 12.02 -6.01
N TYR A 110 1.61 11.88 -4.68
CA TYR A 110 0.50 11.36 -3.88
C TYR A 110 -0.20 12.45 -3.06
N SER A 111 0.45 13.61 -2.91
CA SER A 111 -0.10 14.76 -2.20
C SER A 111 -0.89 15.62 -3.18
N VAL A 112 -2.13 15.95 -2.81
CA VAL A 112 -3.08 16.69 -3.64
C VAL A 112 -3.67 17.84 -2.83
N ALA A 113 -3.76 19.01 -3.45
CA ALA A 113 -4.39 20.18 -2.84
C ALA A 113 -5.81 20.41 -3.36
N CYS A 114 -6.02 20.33 -4.68
CA CYS A 114 -7.31 20.61 -5.28
C CYS A 114 -7.59 19.74 -6.51
N VAL A 115 -8.88 19.57 -6.81
CA VAL A 115 -9.38 18.88 -8.00
C VAL A 115 -10.56 19.65 -8.58
N VAL A 116 -10.50 19.95 -9.87
CA VAL A 116 -11.50 20.80 -10.55
C VAL A 116 -11.99 20.15 -11.82
N LEU A 117 -13.31 20.15 -12.02
CA LEU A 117 -13.94 19.74 -13.28
C LEU A 117 -14.03 20.93 -14.22
N ASP A 118 -13.82 20.68 -15.50
CA ASP A 118 -14.15 21.67 -16.51
C ASP A 118 -15.68 21.90 -16.58
N PRO A 119 -16.15 23.16 -16.56
CA PRO A 119 -17.57 23.49 -16.51
C PRO A 119 -18.33 23.13 -17.80
N LYS A 120 -17.65 23.06 -18.95
CA LYS A 120 -18.25 22.66 -20.25
C LYS A 120 -18.14 21.17 -20.51
N ASN A 121 -17.10 20.52 -20.00
CA ASN A 121 -16.85 19.09 -20.20
C ASN A 121 -16.33 18.42 -18.93
N PRO A 122 -17.20 17.87 -18.07
CA PRO A 122 -16.79 17.24 -16.82
C PRO A 122 -15.98 15.93 -16.97
N ASN A 123 -15.57 15.55 -18.19
CA ASN A 123 -14.54 14.52 -18.41
C ASN A 123 -13.12 15.11 -18.42
N VAL A 124 -12.99 16.43 -18.60
CA VAL A 124 -11.74 17.13 -18.39
C VAL A 124 -11.62 17.45 -16.91
N VAL A 125 -10.55 16.94 -16.28
CA VAL A 125 -10.29 17.08 -14.86
C VAL A 125 -8.90 17.65 -14.65
N TRP A 126 -8.78 18.66 -13.80
CA TRP A 126 -7.53 19.29 -13.42
C TRP A 126 -7.21 18.96 -11.97
N VAL A 127 -5.95 18.66 -11.68
CA VAL A 127 -5.47 18.34 -10.33
C VAL A 127 -4.25 19.19 -10.02
N GLY A 128 -4.31 19.91 -8.91
CA GLY A 128 -3.17 20.62 -8.33
C GLY A 128 -2.51 19.75 -7.26
N THR A 129 -1.24 19.41 -7.44
CA THR A 129 -0.51 18.56 -6.48
C THR A 129 0.20 19.37 -5.39
N GLY A 130 0.42 18.70 -4.25
CA GLY A 130 1.04 19.24 -3.04
C GLY A 130 0.09 20.06 -2.19
N GLU A 131 -0.25 19.53 -1.01
CA GLU A 131 -1.19 20.13 -0.04
C GLU A 131 -0.86 21.62 0.19
N ASN A 132 -1.85 22.50 0.05
CA ASN A 132 -1.65 23.94 0.09
C ASN A 132 -1.56 24.51 1.53
N ASN A 133 -1.73 23.68 2.56
CA ASN A 133 -1.63 24.07 3.97
C ASN A 133 -0.19 24.42 4.40
N ASN A 134 -0.06 25.08 5.55
CA ASN A 134 1.24 25.50 6.11
C ASN A 134 1.76 24.53 7.18
N GLN A 135 1.28 23.28 7.21
CA GLN A 135 1.54 22.27 8.24
C GLN A 135 3.00 21.71 8.22
N ARG A 136 3.43 21.08 9.32
CA ARG A 136 4.76 20.43 9.50
C ARG A 136 4.94 19.10 8.76
N SER A 137 3.87 18.44 8.35
CA SER A 137 3.79 17.13 7.71
C SER A 137 3.09 17.19 6.36
N VAL A 138 2.89 18.40 5.79
CA VAL A 138 2.37 18.54 4.42
C VAL A 138 3.26 17.82 3.42
N GLY A 139 2.63 17.12 2.49
CA GLY A 139 3.31 16.56 1.32
C GLY A 139 3.54 17.63 0.25
N TYR A 140 4.61 17.47 -0.53
CA TYR A 140 4.86 18.29 -1.71
C TYR A 140 4.53 17.54 -2.99
N GLY A 141 4.09 18.29 -3.99
CA GLY A 141 3.74 17.81 -5.30
C GLY A 141 4.81 18.09 -6.36
N ASP A 142 4.41 17.86 -7.60
CA ASP A 142 5.19 18.05 -8.81
C ASP A 142 4.41 18.78 -9.92
N GLY A 143 3.44 19.62 -9.53
CA GLY A 143 2.76 20.58 -10.40
C GLY A 143 1.29 20.25 -10.68
N VAL A 144 0.84 20.57 -11.89
CA VAL A 144 -0.56 20.42 -12.33
C VAL A 144 -0.70 19.23 -13.27
N TYR A 145 -1.77 18.45 -13.09
CA TYR A 145 -2.15 17.36 -13.97
C TYR A 145 -3.49 17.63 -14.64
N LYS A 146 -3.63 17.14 -15.87
CA LYS A 146 -4.87 17.16 -16.64
C LYS A 146 -5.24 15.74 -17.06
N SER A 147 -6.50 15.38 -16.90
CA SER A 147 -7.14 14.23 -17.52
C SER A 147 -8.16 14.70 -18.53
N GLU A 148 -8.30 14.01 -19.65
CA GLU A 148 -9.31 14.29 -20.69
C GLU A 148 -10.36 13.16 -20.80
N ASP A 149 -10.24 12.13 -19.98
CA ASP A 149 -11.03 10.90 -20.02
C ASP A 149 -11.68 10.57 -18.67
N GLY A 150 -11.92 11.59 -17.85
CA GLY A 150 -12.61 11.46 -16.56
C GLY A 150 -11.77 10.72 -15.51
N GLY A 151 -10.45 10.89 -15.54
CA GLY A 151 -9.49 10.37 -14.58
C GLY A 151 -8.88 9.01 -14.94
N ALA A 152 -9.14 8.45 -16.12
CA ALA A 152 -8.57 7.16 -16.51
C ALA A 152 -7.08 7.28 -16.90
N SER A 153 -6.68 8.42 -17.46
CA SER A 153 -5.29 8.78 -17.73
C SER A 153 -5.02 10.24 -17.37
N TRP A 154 -3.75 10.54 -17.07
CA TRP A 154 -3.31 11.86 -16.62
C TRP A 154 -2.03 12.27 -17.34
N THR A 155 -1.91 13.56 -17.60
CA THR A 155 -0.68 14.20 -18.09
C THR A 155 -0.29 15.31 -17.13
N ASN A 156 0.98 15.32 -16.68
CA ASN A 156 1.53 16.46 -15.96
C ASN A 156 1.78 17.59 -16.97
N VAL A 157 1.09 18.71 -16.79
CA VAL A 157 1.04 19.85 -17.72
C VAL A 157 1.83 21.07 -17.23
N GLY A 158 2.66 20.93 -16.19
CA GLY A 158 3.63 21.96 -15.81
C GLY A 158 3.48 22.48 -14.37
N LEU A 159 4.10 23.63 -14.10
CA LEU A 159 4.26 24.23 -12.76
C LEU A 159 4.97 23.30 -11.76
N LYS A 160 5.93 22.51 -12.26
CA LYS A 160 6.60 21.43 -11.50
C LYS A 160 7.44 21.95 -10.33
N ALA A 161 7.84 23.21 -10.36
CA ALA A 161 8.59 23.86 -9.29
C ALA A 161 7.69 24.62 -8.31
N SER A 162 6.36 24.54 -8.43
CA SER A 162 5.44 25.15 -7.46
C SER A 162 5.46 24.40 -6.14
N GLU A 163 5.65 23.07 -6.16
CA GLU A 163 5.54 22.15 -5.02
C GLU A 163 4.16 22.10 -4.35
N HIS A 164 3.47 23.22 -4.24
CA HIS A 164 2.12 23.34 -3.69
C HIS A 164 1.28 24.18 -4.65
N ILE A 165 0.15 23.65 -5.07
CA ILE A 165 -0.85 24.37 -5.87
C ILE A 165 -1.97 24.80 -4.93
N GLY A 166 -2.34 26.07 -4.96
CA GLY A 166 -3.42 26.62 -4.15
C GLY A 166 -4.79 26.18 -4.64
N THR A 167 -5.23 26.77 -5.77
CA THR A 167 -6.51 26.50 -6.43
C THR A 167 -6.36 26.62 -7.95
N ILE A 168 -7.32 26.07 -8.69
CA ILE A 168 -7.40 26.13 -10.15
C ILE A 168 -8.77 26.71 -10.54
N ALA A 169 -8.80 27.67 -11.46
CA ALA A 169 -10.03 28.23 -12.01
C ALA A 169 -10.05 28.07 -13.54
N VAL A 170 -11.12 27.48 -14.07
CA VAL A 170 -11.32 27.25 -15.51
C VAL A 170 -12.30 28.30 -16.04
N ASP A 171 -11.96 28.98 -17.13
CA ASP A 171 -12.85 29.97 -17.74
C ASP A 171 -14.09 29.27 -18.33
N PRO A 172 -15.32 29.60 -17.90
CA PRO A 172 -16.53 28.95 -18.39
C PRO A 172 -16.85 29.28 -19.86
N ARG A 173 -16.12 30.20 -20.50
CA ARG A 173 -16.25 30.55 -21.92
C ARG A 173 -15.31 29.71 -22.79
N ASP A 174 -14.18 29.26 -22.27
CA ASP A 174 -13.15 28.52 -23.02
C ASP A 174 -12.34 27.57 -22.12
N THR A 175 -12.46 26.26 -22.40
CA THR A 175 -11.80 25.16 -21.66
C THR A 175 -10.27 25.23 -21.70
N ASP A 176 -9.70 25.90 -22.71
CA ASP A 176 -8.25 26.05 -22.85
C ASP A 176 -7.69 27.21 -22.00
N VAL A 177 -8.55 28.06 -21.45
CA VAL A 177 -8.17 29.18 -20.58
C VAL A 177 -8.32 28.79 -19.12
N VAL A 178 -7.18 28.61 -18.44
CA VAL A 178 -7.12 28.17 -17.04
C VAL A 178 -6.17 29.06 -16.25
N TYR A 179 -6.56 29.38 -15.02
CA TYR A 179 -5.77 30.11 -14.05
C TYR A 179 -5.39 29.20 -12.89
N VAL A 180 -4.15 29.31 -12.42
CA VAL A 180 -3.62 28.53 -11.30
C VAL A 180 -3.02 29.47 -10.29
N ALA A 181 -3.47 29.38 -9.04
CA ALA A 181 -2.78 29.98 -7.91
C ALA A 181 -1.63 29.06 -7.52
N ALA A 182 -0.42 29.38 -7.98
CA ALA A 182 0.79 28.66 -7.64
C ALA A 182 1.36 29.24 -6.33
N TYR A 183 1.26 28.45 -5.26
CA TYR A 183 1.65 28.89 -3.92
C TYR A 183 3.17 28.94 -3.77
N GLY A 184 3.88 28.13 -4.54
CA GLY A 184 5.32 28.00 -4.51
C GLY A 184 5.83 27.16 -3.32
N PRO A 185 7.14 26.86 -3.32
CA PRO A 185 7.80 26.05 -2.31
C PRO A 185 7.59 26.57 -0.88
N LEU A 186 7.21 25.70 0.04
CA LEU A 186 7.07 26.09 1.44
C LEU A 186 8.43 26.28 2.12
N TRP A 187 9.45 25.54 1.69
CA TRP A 187 10.73 25.42 2.41
C TRP A 187 11.91 26.18 1.78
N SER A 188 11.80 26.64 0.53
CA SER A 188 12.79 27.47 -0.17
C SER A 188 12.18 28.70 -0.90
N PRO A 189 12.97 29.77 -1.15
CA PRO A 189 12.52 30.89 -1.98
C PRO A 189 12.42 30.50 -3.46
N GLY A 190 11.68 31.29 -4.24
CA GLY A 190 11.51 31.10 -5.68
C GLY A 190 10.48 30.04 -6.03
N GLY A 191 10.81 29.22 -7.04
CA GLY A 191 9.91 28.22 -7.64
C GLY A 191 8.86 28.83 -8.57
N ASP A 192 7.95 27.99 -9.07
CA ASP A 192 6.78 28.48 -9.80
C ASP A 192 5.81 29.09 -8.78
N ARG A 193 5.90 30.40 -8.59
CA ARG A 193 5.16 31.14 -7.54
C ARG A 193 4.45 32.36 -8.14
N GLY A 194 3.14 32.46 -7.95
CA GLY A 194 2.33 33.51 -8.59
C GLY A 194 0.95 33.04 -9.03
N VAL A 195 0.22 33.88 -9.75
CA VAL A 195 -0.95 33.45 -10.55
C VAL A 195 -0.45 33.17 -11.97
N TYR A 196 -0.70 31.97 -12.46
CA TYR A 196 -0.35 31.54 -13.81
C TYR A 196 -1.60 31.39 -14.67
N LYS A 197 -1.48 31.71 -15.95
CA LYS A 197 -2.53 31.57 -16.95
C LYS A 197 -2.04 30.72 -18.11
N THR A 198 -2.85 29.80 -18.56
CA THR A 198 -2.72 29.14 -19.88
C THR A 198 -3.88 29.56 -20.78
N THR A 199 -3.67 29.53 -22.08
CA THR A 199 -4.69 29.73 -23.12
C THR A 199 -4.61 28.65 -24.20
N ASP A 200 -3.92 27.55 -23.92
CA ASP A 200 -3.68 26.44 -24.84
C ASP A 200 -3.89 25.07 -24.17
N GLY A 201 -4.69 25.05 -23.11
CA GLY A 201 -5.04 23.84 -22.39
C GLY A 201 -3.89 23.26 -21.57
N GLY A 202 -2.99 24.12 -21.06
CA GLY A 202 -1.89 23.76 -20.17
C GLY A 202 -0.58 23.39 -20.87
N LYS A 203 -0.43 23.63 -22.18
CA LYS A 203 0.83 23.37 -22.88
C LYS A 203 1.88 24.42 -22.54
N THR A 204 1.44 25.67 -22.36
CA THR A 204 2.27 26.78 -21.90
C THR A 204 1.57 27.57 -20.79
N TRP A 205 2.39 28.15 -19.91
CA TRP A 205 1.93 28.94 -18.76
C TRP A 205 2.63 30.30 -18.74
N ALA A 206 1.86 31.37 -18.56
CA ALA A 206 2.35 32.72 -18.34
C ALA A 206 2.07 33.14 -16.90
N ALA A 207 3.10 33.61 -16.19
CA ALA A 207 2.90 34.27 -14.90
C ALA A 207 2.24 35.64 -15.13
N VAL A 208 1.01 35.80 -14.66
CA VAL A 208 0.21 37.02 -14.85
C VAL A 208 0.15 37.90 -13.60
N LEU A 209 0.53 37.36 -12.44
CA LEU A 209 0.71 38.12 -11.20
C LEU A 209 1.80 37.47 -10.33
N THR A 210 2.78 38.25 -9.92
CA THR A 210 3.85 37.85 -9.00
C THR A 210 4.11 38.97 -7.99
N VAL A 211 4.60 38.63 -6.80
CA VAL A 211 4.94 39.63 -5.76
C VAL A 211 6.45 39.63 -5.48
N ASP A 212 6.96 38.54 -4.89
CA ASP A 212 8.38 38.33 -4.61
C ASP A 212 8.68 36.82 -4.47
N GLU A 213 9.93 36.45 -4.18
CA GLU A 213 10.37 35.05 -4.08
C GLU A 213 9.81 34.25 -2.88
N ASN A 214 9.19 34.91 -1.90
CA ASN A 214 8.63 34.31 -0.68
C ASN A 214 7.08 34.41 -0.62
N THR A 215 6.46 35.06 -1.60
CA THR A 215 5.03 35.37 -1.62
C THR A 215 4.34 34.71 -2.80
N GLY A 216 3.54 33.68 -2.52
CA GLY A 216 2.72 32.97 -3.52
C GLY A 216 1.25 33.27 -3.35
N PHE A 217 0.39 32.51 -4.06
CA PHE A 217 -1.05 32.67 -3.99
C PHE A 217 -1.72 31.36 -3.55
N ASN A 218 -2.59 31.42 -2.54
CA ASN A 218 -3.42 30.27 -2.15
C ASN A 218 -4.67 30.14 -3.01
N GLU A 219 -5.25 31.27 -3.42
CA GLU A 219 -6.55 31.29 -4.07
C GLU A 219 -6.55 32.19 -5.31
N VAL A 220 -7.18 31.71 -6.38
CA VAL A 220 -7.61 32.50 -7.52
C VAL A 220 -9.07 32.16 -7.82
N HIS A 221 -9.91 33.19 -7.83
CA HIS A 221 -11.34 33.09 -8.07
C HIS A 221 -11.70 33.90 -9.31
N LEU A 222 -12.56 33.34 -10.15
CA LEU A 222 -13.11 33.97 -11.34
C LEU A 222 -14.60 34.22 -11.11
N ASP A 223 -15.10 35.41 -11.47
CA ASP A 223 -16.53 35.66 -11.44
C ASP A 223 -17.20 34.89 -12.59
N PRO A 224 -18.10 33.93 -12.31
CA PRO A 224 -18.72 33.11 -13.35
C PRO A 224 -19.64 33.92 -14.28
N ASN A 225 -20.12 35.10 -13.85
CA ASN A 225 -20.97 35.99 -14.65
C ASN A 225 -20.16 37.01 -15.45
N ASP A 226 -18.96 37.36 -14.98
CA ASP A 226 -17.99 38.21 -15.67
C ASP A 226 -16.57 37.62 -15.59
N PRO A 227 -16.22 36.64 -16.45
CA PRO A 227 -14.93 35.96 -16.36
C PRO A 227 -13.68 36.83 -16.62
N ASP A 228 -13.85 38.11 -16.97
CA ASP A 228 -12.75 39.08 -17.02
C ASP A 228 -12.40 39.65 -15.63
N THR A 229 -13.31 39.51 -14.66
CA THR A 229 -13.11 39.86 -13.26
C THR A 229 -12.53 38.68 -12.48
N LEU A 230 -11.36 38.88 -11.89
CA LEU A 230 -10.68 37.86 -11.06
C LEU A 230 -10.24 38.46 -9.73
N TYR A 231 -10.18 37.59 -8.72
CA TYR A 231 -9.67 37.89 -7.39
C TYR A 231 -8.58 36.89 -7.02
N ALA A 232 -7.53 37.35 -6.36
CA ALA A 232 -6.45 36.49 -5.92
C ALA A 232 -5.93 36.90 -4.53
N ALA A 233 -5.63 35.90 -3.69
CA ALA A 233 -5.08 36.11 -2.36
C ALA A 233 -3.59 35.75 -2.34
N ALA A 234 -2.73 36.74 -2.12
CA ALA A 234 -1.31 36.54 -1.92
C ALA A 234 -1.03 36.24 -0.45
N HIS A 235 -0.16 35.25 -0.19
CA HIS A 235 0.29 34.91 1.15
C HIS A 235 1.80 34.66 1.18
N GLN A 236 2.48 35.48 1.97
CA GLN A 236 3.91 35.33 2.26
C GLN A 236 4.10 34.33 3.40
N ARG A 237 4.82 33.23 3.15
CA ARG A 237 5.02 32.17 4.15
C ARG A 237 6.36 31.46 4.03
N ARG A 238 6.86 30.96 5.16
CA ARG A 238 8.04 30.10 5.25
C ARG A 238 7.92 29.16 6.44
N ARG A 239 8.30 27.90 6.23
CA ARG A 239 8.41 26.92 7.32
C ARG A 239 9.78 26.26 7.33
N HIS A 240 10.31 26.05 8.53
CA HIS A 240 11.48 25.23 8.81
C HIS A 240 11.17 24.31 10.01
N VAL A 241 12.09 23.40 10.35
CA VAL A 241 11.97 22.55 11.54
C VAL A 241 11.72 23.38 12.80
N PHE A 242 12.46 24.47 12.95
CA PHE A 242 12.49 25.27 14.17
C PHE A 242 11.41 26.36 14.25
N THR A 243 10.72 26.70 13.16
CA THR A 243 9.74 27.80 13.16
C THR A 243 8.80 27.79 11.95
N GLN A 244 7.71 28.54 12.09
CA GLN A 244 6.78 28.91 11.03
C GLN A 244 6.63 30.44 11.05
N ILE A 245 6.62 31.05 9.86
CA ILE A 245 6.21 32.43 9.63
C ILE A 245 5.07 32.39 8.61
N SER A 246 3.90 32.89 8.98
CA SER A 246 2.66 32.78 8.20
C SER A 246 2.10 34.15 7.85
N GLY A 247 2.95 35.06 7.39
CA GLY A 247 2.55 36.39 6.96
C GLY A 247 3.73 37.32 6.73
N GLY A 248 3.44 38.48 6.14
CA GLY A 248 4.42 39.49 5.82
C GLY A 248 3.88 40.56 4.87
N PRO A 249 4.71 41.53 4.48
CA PRO A 249 4.30 42.66 3.64
C PRO A 249 3.87 42.27 2.21
N GLY A 250 4.22 41.06 1.76
CA GLY A 250 3.79 40.53 0.46
C GLY A 250 2.31 40.11 0.42
N SER A 251 1.72 39.77 1.57
CA SER A 251 0.34 39.28 1.66
C SER A 251 -0.68 40.38 1.38
N ALA A 252 -1.64 40.14 0.48
CA ALA A 252 -2.69 41.09 0.11
C ALA A 252 -3.76 40.42 -0.77
N VAL A 253 -4.92 41.08 -0.91
CA VAL A 253 -5.93 40.73 -1.92
C VAL A 253 -5.75 41.58 -3.17
N TYR A 254 -5.83 40.94 -4.35
CA TYR A 254 -5.71 41.56 -5.66
C TYR A 254 -6.98 41.36 -6.48
N LYS A 255 -7.29 42.33 -7.34
CA LYS A 255 -8.38 42.27 -8.33
C LYS A 255 -7.87 42.59 -9.73
N SER A 256 -8.32 41.81 -10.70
CA SER A 256 -8.27 42.09 -12.13
C SER A 256 -9.68 42.35 -12.65
N THR A 257 -9.79 43.17 -13.70
CA THR A 257 -11.04 43.39 -14.46
C THR A 257 -10.80 43.29 -15.98
N ASP A 258 -9.70 42.66 -16.39
CA ASP A 258 -9.28 42.53 -17.80
C ASP A 258 -8.70 41.13 -18.11
N ALA A 259 -9.26 40.10 -17.46
CA ALA A 259 -8.87 38.70 -17.59
C ALA A 259 -7.42 38.40 -17.17
N GLY A 260 -6.92 39.14 -16.18
CA GLY A 260 -5.63 38.95 -15.53
C GLY A 260 -4.47 39.69 -16.20
N LYS A 261 -4.73 40.62 -17.12
CA LYS A 261 -3.67 41.40 -17.77
C LYS A 261 -3.10 42.45 -16.83
N THR A 262 -3.95 43.06 -15.99
CA THR A 262 -3.56 44.01 -14.95
C THR A 262 -4.24 43.70 -13.63
N TRP A 263 -3.54 43.99 -12.53
CA TRP A 263 -3.98 43.70 -11.17
C TRP A 263 -3.79 44.91 -10.27
N ARG A 264 -4.74 45.14 -9.36
CA ARG A 264 -4.65 46.16 -8.31
C ARG A 264 -4.90 45.56 -6.93
N LYS A 265 -4.20 46.07 -5.91
CA LYS A 265 -4.47 45.71 -4.51
C LYS A 265 -5.84 46.27 -4.09
N ILE A 266 -6.62 45.47 -3.36
CA ILE A 266 -7.95 45.83 -2.88
C ILE A 266 -8.07 45.60 -1.37
N VAL A 267 -7.32 46.40 -0.61
CA VAL A 267 -7.13 46.24 0.85
C VAL A 267 -7.81 47.33 1.68
N ALA A 268 -8.59 48.21 1.05
CA ALA A 268 -9.26 49.30 1.77
C ALA A 268 -10.29 48.73 2.75
N GLY A 269 -10.12 48.99 4.05
CA GLY A 269 -10.98 48.46 5.12
C GLY A 269 -10.48 47.16 5.77
N LEU A 270 -9.45 46.51 5.19
CA LEU A 270 -8.71 45.42 5.83
C LEU A 270 -7.71 45.98 6.87
N PRO A 271 -7.21 45.15 7.81
CA PRO A 271 -6.29 45.62 8.84
C PRO A 271 -4.96 46.07 8.22
N GLY A 272 -4.31 47.08 8.84
CA GLY A 272 -2.97 47.52 8.44
C GLY A 272 -1.86 46.58 8.94
N GLY A 273 -0.61 46.85 8.59
CA GLY A 273 0.55 46.01 8.96
C GLY A 273 0.65 44.71 8.14
N ASP A 274 1.41 43.73 8.66
CA ASP A 274 1.62 42.46 7.97
C ASP A 274 0.37 41.56 8.07
N LEU A 275 -0.05 41.04 6.90
CA LEU A 275 -1.18 40.12 6.77
C LEU A 275 -0.67 38.68 6.64
N GLY A 276 -1.45 37.73 7.14
CA GLY A 276 -1.24 36.29 7.01
C GLY A 276 -2.04 35.67 5.88
N ARG A 277 -2.49 34.42 6.05
CA ARG A 277 -3.36 33.75 5.10
C ARG A 277 -4.71 34.48 5.02
N ILE A 278 -5.23 34.63 3.80
CA ILE A 278 -6.53 35.23 3.51
C ILE A 278 -7.35 34.19 2.74
N GLY A 279 -8.52 33.83 3.27
CA GLY A 279 -9.51 33.04 2.55
C GLY A 279 -10.56 33.95 1.91
N LEU A 280 -10.95 33.66 0.67
CA LEU A 280 -11.95 34.43 -0.07
C LEU A 280 -13.13 33.56 -0.49
N ALA A 281 -14.33 34.12 -0.44
CA ALA A 281 -15.49 33.52 -1.10
C ALA A 281 -16.28 34.57 -1.88
N LEU A 282 -16.62 34.22 -3.12
CA LEU A 282 -17.53 34.98 -3.98
C LEU A 282 -18.93 34.39 -3.81
N SER A 283 -19.92 35.24 -3.56
CA SER A 283 -21.31 34.76 -3.50
C SER A 283 -21.80 34.34 -4.89
N PRO A 284 -22.26 33.10 -5.09
CA PRO A 284 -22.74 32.65 -6.41
C PRO A 284 -24.08 33.31 -6.81
N VAL A 285 -24.80 33.89 -5.86
CA VAL A 285 -26.11 34.54 -6.06
C VAL A 285 -26.06 36.06 -6.06
N ALA A 286 -24.89 36.66 -5.78
CA ALA A 286 -24.72 38.12 -5.72
C ALA A 286 -23.32 38.54 -6.24
N PRO A 287 -23.17 38.92 -7.52
CA PRO A 287 -21.87 39.10 -8.21
C PRO A 287 -20.95 40.24 -7.72
N ASN A 288 -21.34 41.01 -6.70
CA ASN A 288 -20.49 42.02 -6.05
C ASN A 288 -20.26 41.74 -4.56
N LEU A 289 -20.83 40.67 -4.04
CA LEU A 289 -20.73 40.28 -2.64
C LEU A 289 -19.55 39.32 -2.47
N LEU A 290 -18.55 39.79 -1.72
CA LEU A 290 -17.36 39.03 -1.36
C LEU A 290 -17.26 38.90 0.15
N TYR A 291 -16.76 37.77 0.59
CA TYR A 291 -16.36 37.53 1.96
C TYR A 291 -14.86 37.27 2.04
N ALA A 292 -14.24 37.73 3.11
CA ALA A 292 -12.84 37.46 3.40
C ALA A 292 -12.67 37.12 4.88
N ILE A 293 -11.88 36.10 5.16
CA ILE A 293 -11.37 35.79 6.49
C ILE A 293 -9.86 36.06 6.46
N VAL A 294 -9.36 36.84 7.41
CA VAL A 294 -8.01 37.43 7.35
C VAL A 294 -7.26 37.20 8.64
N GLU A 295 -6.13 36.50 8.56
CA GLU A 295 -5.10 36.47 9.61
C GLU A 295 -4.23 37.73 9.52
N ALA A 296 -3.87 38.34 10.66
CA ALA A 296 -3.05 39.54 10.69
C ALA A 296 -2.26 39.67 12.00
N GLN A 297 -1.20 40.47 11.97
CA GLN A 297 -0.39 40.79 13.14
C GLN A 297 -1.20 41.51 14.24
N GLU A 298 -0.80 41.32 15.51
CA GLU A 298 -1.40 41.93 16.72
C GLU A 298 -2.89 41.59 16.90
N ASP A 299 -3.30 40.37 16.53
CA ASP A 299 -4.69 39.89 16.64
C ASP A 299 -5.72 40.79 15.94
N ARG A 300 -5.29 41.57 14.94
CA ARG A 300 -6.14 42.48 14.16
C ARG A 300 -6.92 41.79 13.04
N GLY A 301 -6.84 40.46 12.98
CA GLY A 301 -7.59 39.63 12.04
C GLY A 301 -9.11 39.72 12.22
N GLY A 302 -9.82 39.02 11.35
CA GLY A 302 -11.28 38.90 11.47
C GLY A 302 -11.96 38.48 10.17
N PHE A 303 -13.29 38.58 10.20
CA PHE A 303 -14.15 38.30 9.07
C PHE A 303 -14.69 39.61 8.47
N TYR A 304 -14.64 39.70 7.16
CA TYR A 304 -14.92 40.91 6.39
C TYR A 304 -15.90 40.62 5.26
N ARG A 305 -16.65 41.65 4.88
CA ARG A 305 -17.58 41.62 3.75
C ARG A 305 -17.33 42.82 2.85
N SER A 306 -17.39 42.61 1.54
CA SER A 306 -17.48 43.68 0.55
C SER A 306 -18.75 43.52 -0.26
N ARG A 307 -19.45 44.63 -0.53
CA ARG A 307 -20.66 44.66 -1.38
C ARG A 307 -20.42 45.37 -2.73
N ASP A 308 -19.19 45.82 -2.97
CA ASP A 308 -18.78 46.63 -4.11
C ASP A 308 -17.66 45.95 -4.92
N GLY A 309 -17.62 44.61 -4.88
CA GLY A 309 -16.62 43.83 -5.60
C GLY A 309 -15.18 44.10 -5.13
N GLY A 310 -15.00 44.31 -3.83
CA GLY A 310 -13.71 44.46 -3.17
C GLY A 310 -13.17 45.89 -3.17
N ALA A 311 -13.91 46.89 -3.63
CA ALA A 311 -13.43 48.27 -3.57
C ALA A 311 -13.28 48.75 -2.12
N SER A 312 -14.16 48.29 -1.22
CA SER A 312 -14.05 48.47 0.23
C SER A 312 -14.51 47.25 1.02
N TRP A 313 -13.91 47.04 2.18
CA TRP A 313 -14.22 45.95 3.11
C TRP A 313 -14.77 46.48 4.43
N GLU A 314 -15.84 45.85 4.91
CA GLU A 314 -16.46 46.09 6.21
C GLU A 314 -16.10 44.92 7.14
N ARG A 315 -15.45 45.19 8.27
CA ARG A 315 -15.23 44.18 9.31
C ARG A 315 -16.56 43.83 9.96
N ARG A 316 -16.96 42.56 9.90
CA ARG A 316 -18.24 42.07 10.42
C ARG A 316 -18.09 41.52 11.83
N SER A 317 -16.98 40.84 12.12
CA SER A 317 -16.67 40.31 13.44
C SER A 317 -15.16 40.08 13.62
N ALA A 318 -14.76 39.76 14.84
CA ALA A 318 -13.39 39.33 15.17
C ALA A 318 -13.13 37.85 14.87
N TYR A 319 -14.13 37.11 14.37
CA TYR A 319 -13.99 35.69 14.08
C TYR A 319 -12.89 35.47 13.03
N THR A 320 -12.00 34.53 13.33
CA THR A 320 -10.91 34.07 12.49
C THR A 320 -10.69 32.60 12.79
N SER A 321 -10.16 31.84 11.84
CA SER A 321 -9.64 30.49 12.09
C SER A 321 -8.12 30.45 11.86
N SER A 322 -7.51 29.27 12.00
CA SER A 322 -6.06 29.08 11.87
C SER A 322 -5.60 29.21 10.41
N GLY A 323 -4.72 30.18 10.12
CA GLY A 323 -4.10 30.34 8.79
C GLY A 323 -3.21 29.17 8.37
N ASN A 324 -2.90 28.27 9.30
CA ASN A 324 -2.22 27.03 8.99
C ASN A 324 -3.05 26.07 8.11
N TYR A 325 -4.38 26.11 8.26
CA TYR A 325 -5.31 25.13 7.69
C TYR A 325 -6.59 25.75 7.09
N TYR A 326 -7.33 26.51 7.89
CA TYR A 326 -8.79 26.61 7.78
C TYR A 326 -9.31 27.97 7.29
N GLN A 327 -8.42 28.89 6.90
CA GLN A 327 -8.83 30.17 6.29
C GLN A 327 -9.39 29.92 4.87
N GLU A 328 -10.57 29.30 4.81
CA GLU A 328 -11.29 28.86 3.63
C GLU A 328 -12.78 28.99 3.89
N LEU A 329 -13.49 29.60 2.93
CA LEU A 329 -14.89 30.01 3.07
C LEU A 329 -15.73 29.40 1.95
N VAL A 330 -16.93 28.98 2.30
CA VAL A 330 -17.92 28.48 1.33
C VAL A 330 -19.21 29.26 1.49
N CYS A 331 -19.70 29.88 0.41
CA CYS A 331 -21.00 30.55 0.41
C CYS A 331 -22.13 29.54 0.16
N ASP A 332 -23.30 29.76 0.78
CA ASP A 332 -24.51 29.03 0.42
C ASP A 332 -24.90 29.36 -1.04
N PRO A 333 -25.31 28.36 -1.85
CA PRO A 333 -25.63 28.57 -3.26
C PRO A 333 -26.97 29.27 -3.50
N LYS A 334 -27.77 29.54 -2.45
CA LYS A 334 -29.08 30.21 -2.54
C LYS A 334 -29.25 31.38 -1.57
N ASP A 335 -28.59 31.36 -0.42
CA ASP A 335 -28.65 32.43 0.59
C ASP A 335 -27.38 33.29 0.58
N PRO A 336 -27.45 34.58 0.20
CA PRO A 336 -26.28 35.44 0.12
C PRO A 336 -25.64 35.76 1.47
N ASP A 337 -26.38 35.68 2.60
CA ASP A 337 -25.85 36.02 3.92
C ASP A 337 -25.40 34.78 4.71
N ARG A 338 -25.64 33.57 4.20
CA ARG A 338 -25.17 32.33 4.82
C ARG A 338 -23.81 31.91 4.29
N VAL A 339 -22.83 31.81 5.19
CA VAL A 339 -21.44 31.48 4.86
C VAL A 339 -20.91 30.46 5.86
N TYR A 340 -20.11 29.53 5.37
CA TYR A 340 -19.45 28.50 6.16
C TYR A 340 -17.95 28.80 6.20
N SER A 341 -17.34 28.56 7.36
CA SER A 341 -15.88 28.60 7.52
C SER A 341 -15.41 27.21 7.86
N MET A 342 -14.43 26.72 7.10
CA MET A 342 -13.66 25.58 7.54
C MET A 342 -13.01 25.93 8.88
N ASP A 343 -12.90 24.95 9.77
CA ASP A 343 -12.34 25.11 11.12
C ASP A 343 -12.18 23.72 11.77
N VAL A 344 -11.66 23.67 13.00
CA VAL A 344 -11.72 22.46 13.84
C VAL A 344 -13.17 21.98 13.96
N PHE A 345 -14.09 22.87 14.32
CA PHE A 345 -15.53 22.59 14.25
C PHE A 345 -16.13 23.41 13.12
N LEU A 346 -16.79 22.79 12.15
CA LEU A 346 -17.32 23.48 10.99
C LEU A 346 -18.23 24.63 11.44
N GLN A 347 -17.89 25.87 11.10
CA GLN A 347 -18.63 27.05 11.53
C GLN A 347 -19.57 27.54 10.43
N VAL A 348 -20.67 28.16 10.86
CA VAL A 348 -21.63 28.82 9.97
C VAL A 348 -22.10 30.16 10.54
N THR A 349 -22.36 31.10 9.64
CA THR A 349 -23.04 32.36 9.91
C THR A 349 -24.27 32.45 9.02
N ASP A 350 -25.33 33.07 9.53
CA ASP A 350 -26.60 33.33 8.83
C ASP A 350 -26.88 34.84 8.66
N ASP A 351 -25.94 35.70 9.05
CA ASP A 351 -26.10 37.16 9.08
C ASP A 351 -24.93 37.90 8.39
N GLY A 352 -24.29 37.22 7.44
CA GLY A 352 -23.14 37.72 6.69
C GLY A 352 -21.93 37.97 7.59
N GLY A 353 -21.71 37.10 8.58
CA GLY A 353 -20.50 37.02 9.42
C GLY A 353 -20.48 37.91 10.66
N ALA A 354 -21.63 38.46 11.06
CA ALA A 354 -21.73 39.22 12.31
C ALA A 354 -21.73 38.27 13.53
N THR A 355 -22.40 37.11 13.41
CA THR A 355 -22.38 36.03 14.41
C THR A 355 -22.02 34.69 13.77
N TRP A 356 -21.34 33.83 14.54
CA TRP A 356 -20.86 32.52 14.12
C TRP A 356 -21.25 31.45 15.15
N GLN A 357 -21.56 30.25 14.67
CA GLN A 357 -21.84 29.08 15.50
C GLN A 357 -21.35 27.81 14.82
N ALA A 358 -21.07 26.76 15.61
CA ALA A 358 -20.79 25.45 15.07
C ALA A 358 -22.03 24.88 14.36
N LEU A 359 -21.84 24.26 13.19
CA LEU A 359 -22.92 23.70 12.39
C LEU A 359 -23.53 22.44 13.03
N GLY A 360 -22.68 21.55 13.54
CA GLY A 360 -23.08 20.29 14.19
C GLY A 360 -22.14 19.14 13.83
N ASP A 361 -21.17 18.82 14.70
CA ASP A 361 -20.12 17.82 14.43
C ASP A 361 -20.11 16.65 15.44
N GLU A 362 -21.13 16.50 16.28
CA GLU A 362 -21.09 15.61 17.47
C GLU A 362 -20.63 14.17 17.18
N SER A 363 -21.04 13.59 16.05
CA SER A 363 -20.67 12.23 15.60
C SER A 363 -19.88 12.21 14.30
N LYS A 364 -19.33 13.36 13.88
CA LYS A 364 -18.44 13.50 12.73
C LYS A 364 -17.03 13.77 13.27
N HIS A 365 -16.01 13.34 12.55
CA HIS A 365 -14.67 13.85 12.83
C HIS A 365 -14.65 15.39 12.64
N TRP A 366 -13.85 16.07 13.48
CA TRP A 366 -13.68 17.51 13.50
C TRP A 366 -12.88 18.01 12.28
N ASP A 367 -11.88 18.89 12.43
CA ASP A 367 -10.92 19.34 11.40
C ASP A 367 -11.44 19.36 9.95
N SER A 368 -12.43 20.22 9.69
CA SER A 368 -13.06 20.30 8.38
C SER A 368 -12.21 21.10 7.40
N HIS A 369 -11.94 20.51 6.23
CA HIS A 369 -11.08 21.08 5.20
C HIS A 369 -11.80 21.33 3.88
N ALA A 370 -12.85 20.56 3.58
CA ALA A 370 -13.63 20.73 2.37
C ALA A 370 -15.13 20.64 2.66
N LEU A 371 -15.91 21.48 1.99
CA LEU A 371 -17.36 21.43 2.03
C LEU A 371 -17.92 21.67 0.63
N TRP A 372 -18.72 20.73 0.15
CA TRP A 372 -19.55 20.92 -1.04
C TRP A 372 -21.02 20.92 -0.64
N ILE A 373 -21.75 21.92 -1.11
CA ILE A 373 -23.19 22.08 -0.90
C ILE A 373 -23.86 21.86 -2.25
N ASP A 374 -24.87 20.99 -2.30
CA ASP A 374 -25.60 20.75 -3.54
C ASP A 374 -26.37 22.02 -3.95
N PRO A 375 -26.07 22.63 -5.11
CA PRO A 375 -26.72 23.86 -5.54
C PRO A 375 -28.22 23.66 -5.84
N ASP A 376 -28.64 22.43 -6.13
CA ASP A 376 -30.06 22.12 -6.37
C ASP A 376 -30.80 21.81 -5.05
N ASP A 377 -30.07 21.36 -4.02
CA ASP A 377 -30.59 20.86 -2.73
C ASP A 377 -29.70 21.30 -1.56
N THR A 378 -29.95 22.50 -1.00
CA THR A 378 -29.15 23.09 0.09
C THR A 378 -29.26 22.36 1.43
N ASP A 379 -30.00 21.25 1.49
CA ASP A 379 -30.02 20.34 2.64
C ASP A 379 -28.93 19.26 2.55
N TYR A 380 -28.38 19.03 1.35
CA TYR A 380 -27.35 18.01 1.11
C TYR A 380 -25.92 18.58 1.12
N TYR A 381 -25.07 18.05 2.01
CA TYR A 381 -23.67 18.41 2.11
C TYR A 381 -22.75 17.20 1.91
N LEU A 382 -21.60 17.43 1.30
CA LEU A 382 -20.41 16.59 1.45
C LEU A 382 -19.37 17.35 2.28
N ASN A 383 -18.82 16.72 3.31
CA ASN A 383 -17.74 17.27 4.11
C ASN A 383 -16.52 16.35 4.05
N GLY A 384 -15.37 16.97 3.81
CA GLY A 384 -14.05 16.35 3.85
C GLY A 384 -13.30 16.90 5.05
N ASN A 385 -12.77 16.01 5.87
CA ASN A 385 -12.03 16.34 7.08
C ASN A 385 -10.89 15.34 7.28
N ASP A 386 -10.21 15.41 8.43
CA ASP A 386 -9.11 14.50 8.77
C ASP A 386 -9.56 13.04 8.99
N GLY A 387 -10.82 12.80 9.32
CA GLY A 387 -11.40 11.46 9.44
C GLY A 387 -11.96 10.87 8.15
N GLY A 388 -12.03 11.65 7.06
CA GLY A 388 -12.49 11.18 5.74
C GLY A 388 -13.66 11.95 5.14
N VAL A 389 -14.57 11.22 4.50
CA VAL A 389 -15.73 11.76 3.79
C VAL A 389 -17.02 11.47 4.55
N TYR A 390 -17.81 12.52 4.74
CA TYR A 390 -19.12 12.46 5.37
C TYR A 390 -20.16 13.14 4.48
N GLU A 391 -21.39 12.63 4.48
CA GLU A 391 -22.53 13.27 3.84
C GLU A 391 -23.64 13.57 4.84
N SER A 392 -24.40 14.63 4.58
CA SER A 392 -25.58 15.02 5.35
C SER A 392 -26.74 15.28 4.40
N PHE A 393 -27.97 15.01 4.86
CA PHE A 393 -29.22 15.24 4.13
C PHE A 393 -30.16 16.21 4.88
N ASP A 394 -29.66 16.87 5.93
CA ASP A 394 -30.44 17.70 6.84
C ASP A 394 -29.68 18.95 7.30
N ARG A 395 -28.82 19.48 6.42
CA ARG A 395 -27.98 20.67 6.65
C ARG A 395 -26.93 20.51 7.74
N GLY A 396 -26.34 19.32 7.86
CA GLY A 396 -25.25 19.06 8.81
C GLY A 396 -25.72 18.80 10.24
N ARG A 397 -27.01 18.50 10.45
CA ARG A 397 -27.50 18.09 11.79
C ARG A 397 -27.11 16.65 12.09
N THR A 398 -27.17 15.78 11.08
CA THR A 398 -26.71 14.39 11.16
C THR A 398 -25.82 14.05 9.97
N TRP A 399 -24.89 13.12 10.20
CA TRP A 399 -23.85 12.75 9.23
C TRP A 399 -23.79 11.24 9.01
N LYS A 400 -23.55 10.85 7.77
CA LYS A 400 -23.25 9.48 7.36
C LYS A 400 -21.79 9.41 6.91
N TYR A 401 -21.00 8.58 7.59
CA TYR A 401 -19.60 8.30 7.25
C TYR A 401 -19.50 7.32 6.08
N MET A 402 -18.47 7.47 5.24
CA MET A 402 -18.11 6.54 4.17
C MET A 402 -16.92 5.64 4.59
N PRO A 403 -17.15 4.41 5.10
CA PRO A 403 -16.14 3.64 5.84
C PRO A 403 -15.23 2.78 4.96
N ASN A 404 -15.04 3.13 3.68
CA ASN A 404 -14.37 2.31 2.66
C ASN A 404 -13.25 3.04 1.90
N LEU A 405 -12.77 4.17 2.42
CA LEU A 405 -11.67 4.93 1.84
C LEU A 405 -10.39 4.75 2.70
N PRO A 406 -9.45 3.86 2.31
CA PRO A 406 -8.25 3.54 3.11
C PRO A 406 -7.11 4.54 2.84
N VAL A 407 -7.27 5.78 3.30
CA VAL A 407 -6.26 6.86 3.16
C VAL A 407 -5.69 7.37 4.49
N THR A 408 -5.70 6.52 5.52
CA THR A 408 -5.14 6.83 6.84
C THR A 408 -3.64 7.18 6.76
N GLN A 409 -3.24 8.19 7.54
CA GLN A 409 -1.90 8.76 7.53
C GLN A 409 -1.10 8.29 8.76
N PHE A 410 -0.37 7.17 8.63
CA PHE A 410 0.48 6.65 9.71
C PHE A 410 1.86 7.30 9.72
N TYR A 411 2.31 7.66 10.92
CA TYR A 411 3.66 8.17 11.16
C TYR A 411 4.67 7.04 11.35
N LYS A 412 4.28 6.03 12.14
CA LYS A 412 5.16 4.98 12.68
C LYS A 412 4.52 3.61 12.60
N VAL A 413 5.32 2.56 12.66
CA VAL A 413 4.84 1.17 12.67
C VAL A 413 5.64 0.29 13.62
N VAL A 414 4.96 -0.58 14.35
CA VAL A 414 5.56 -1.69 15.09
C VAL A 414 4.71 -2.95 14.94
N ALA A 415 5.36 -4.10 14.82
CA ALA A 415 4.72 -5.42 14.84
C ALA A 415 4.97 -6.12 16.18
N ASP A 416 3.95 -6.78 16.70
CA ASP A 416 4.09 -7.61 17.91
C ASP A 416 4.61 -9.03 17.61
N ASN A 417 4.77 -9.82 18.68
CA ASN A 417 5.15 -11.23 18.60
C ASN A 417 3.97 -12.19 18.79
N ASP A 418 2.73 -11.71 18.73
CA ASP A 418 1.55 -12.55 18.94
C ASP A 418 1.51 -13.70 17.93
N ALA A 419 0.94 -14.84 18.35
CA ALA A 419 0.95 -16.09 17.60
C ALA A 419 -0.45 -16.72 17.61
N PRO A 420 -0.91 -17.31 16.49
CA PRO A 420 -0.16 -17.63 15.27
C PRO A 420 0.03 -16.45 14.30
N PHE A 421 -0.74 -15.38 14.47
CA PHE A 421 -0.69 -14.18 13.63
C PHE A 421 -0.42 -12.97 14.51
N TYR A 422 0.55 -12.16 14.11
CA TYR A 422 0.92 -10.94 14.83
C TYR A 422 -0.02 -9.79 14.51
N ASN A 423 0.01 -8.76 15.35
CA ASN A 423 -0.69 -7.50 15.15
C ASN A 423 0.30 -6.38 14.76
N VAL A 424 -0.22 -5.36 14.09
CA VAL A 424 0.49 -4.16 13.62
C VAL A 424 -0.13 -2.96 14.31
N PHE A 425 0.72 -2.11 14.88
CA PHE A 425 0.33 -0.90 15.59
C PHE A 425 1.03 0.32 15.03
N GLY A 426 0.40 1.49 15.15
CA GLY A 426 1.05 2.75 14.86
C GLY A 426 0.13 3.94 15.07
N GLY A 427 0.76 5.10 15.19
CA GLY A 427 0.11 6.37 15.37
C GLY A 427 -0.26 7.08 14.06
N THR A 428 -1.40 7.77 14.05
CA THR A 428 -1.93 8.48 12.88
C THR A 428 -2.01 9.99 13.06
N GLN A 429 -1.97 10.74 11.96
CA GLN A 429 -2.35 12.15 11.97
C GLN A 429 -3.85 12.30 12.32
N ASP A 430 -4.14 13.07 13.38
CA ASP A 430 -5.48 13.51 13.81
C ASP A 430 -6.54 12.40 14.06
N ASN A 431 -6.17 11.10 14.04
CA ASN A 431 -7.09 9.95 14.02
C ASN A 431 -6.74 8.81 14.99
N TYR A 432 -6.01 9.11 16.08
CA TYR A 432 -5.60 8.17 17.14
C TYR A 432 -4.38 7.29 16.85
N SER A 433 -3.96 6.52 17.86
CA SER A 433 -3.10 5.35 17.67
C SER A 433 -3.95 4.11 17.49
N LEU A 434 -3.64 3.29 16.49
CA LEU A 434 -4.45 2.14 16.06
C LEU A 434 -3.63 0.84 16.06
N GLY A 435 -4.32 -0.28 16.28
CA GLY A 435 -3.75 -1.63 16.20
C GLY A 435 -4.69 -2.63 15.53
N GLY A 436 -4.16 -3.55 14.72
CA GLY A 436 -4.97 -4.56 14.03
C GLY A 436 -4.15 -5.77 13.57
N PRO A 437 -4.79 -6.88 13.18
CA PRO A 437 -4.09 -8.11 12.84
C PRO A 437 -3.42 -8.04 11.46
N SER A 438 -2.26 -8.69 11.31
CA SER A 438 -1.59 -8.89 10.00
C SER A 438 -2.42 -9.75 9.03
N ARG A 439 -3.26 -10.61 9.59
CA ARG A 439 -4.25 -11.46 8.91
C ARG A 439 -5.27 -12.05 9.89
N THR A 440 -6.41 -12.49 9.37
CA THR A 440 -7.44 -13.22 10.13
C THR A 440 -7.58 -14.66 9.66
N THR A 441 -8.37 -15.46 10.39
CA THR A 441 -8.85 -16.78 9.93
C THR A 441 -10.10 -16.69 9.05
N SER A 442 -10.60 -15.48 8.81
CA SER A 442 -11.82 -15.24 8.03
C SER A 442 -11.52 -15.22 6.53
N ALA A 443 -12.36 -15.85 5.73
CA ALA A 443 -12.30 -15.68 4.27
C ALA A 443 -12.70 -14.25 3.84
N HIS A 444 -13.34 -13.48 4.73
CA HIS A 444 -13.71 -12.08 4.52
C HIS A 444 -12.57 -11.08 4.77
N GLY A 445 -11.33 -11.55 4.95
CA GLY A 445 -10.17 -10.67 5.12
C GLY A 445 -10.05 -10.01 6.51
N ILE A 446 -9.43 -8.84 6.53
CA ILE A 446 -9.30 -7.94 7.68
C ILE A 446 -10.31 -6.81 7.50
N VAL A 447 -11.19 -6.59 8.47
CA VAL A 447 -12.28 -5.61 8.38
C VAL A 447 -12.08 -4.49 9.41
N ASN A 448 -12.78 -3.35 9.27
CA ASN A 448 -12.63 -2.22 10.20
C ASN A 448 -12.86 -2.61 11.67
N ALA A 449 -13.74 -3.58 11.94
CA ALA A 449 -14.03 -4.06 13.29
C ALA A 449 -12.90 -4.90 13.93
N ASP A 450 -11.88 -5.31 13.15
CA ASP A 450 -10.69 -5.99 13.68
C ASP A 450 -9.66 -5.01 14.27
N TRP A 451 -9.84 -3.70 14.05
CA TRP A 451 -8.93 -2.65 14.51
C TRP A 451 -9.38 -2.05 15.84
N ILE A 452 -8.41 -1.73 16.71
CA ILE A 452 -8.63 -1.13 18.03
C ILE A 452 -7.86 0.19 18.15
N THR A 453 -8.38 1.11 18.96
CA THR A 453 -7.68 2.33 19.38
C THR A 453 -6.85 2.05 20.64
N THR A 454 -5.58 2.44 20.64
CA THR A 454 -4.66 2.22 21.78
C THR A 454 -4.33 3.51 22.54
N ASP A 455 -4.40 4.67 21.89
CA ASP A 455 -4.28 5.99 22.52
C ASP A 455 -5.03 7.05 21.70
N THR A 456 -5.33 8.21 22.28
CA THR A 456 -6.10 9.31 21.68
C THR A 456 -5.20 10.39 21.03
N GLY A 457 -5.78 11.44 20.43
CA GLY A 457 -5.03 12.53 19.77
C GLY A 457 -4.41 12.14 18.43
N ASP A 458 -3.41 12.90 17.95
CA ASP A 458 -2.50 12.42 16.91
C ASP A 458 -1.63 11.33 17.55
N GLY A 459 -1.58 10.16 16.92
CA GLY A 459 -0.70 9.09 17.37
C GLY A 459 0.69 9.20 16.75
N PHE A 460 1.72 8.72 17.46
CA PHE A 460 3.11 8.63 16.96
C PHE A 460 3.75 7.24 17.17
N GLU A 461 4.96 7.20 17.73
CA GLU A 461 5.71 5.97 17.99
C GLU A 461 4.90 5.04 18.89
N SER A 462 4.88 3.77 18.53
CA SER A 462 4.27 2.71 19.31
C SER A 462 5.31 1.64 19.58
N ALA A 463 5.22 0.97 20.72
CA ALA A 463 6.03 -0.19 21.03
C ALA A 463 5.16 -1.27 21.69
N VAL A 464 5.56 -2.53 21.58
CA VAL A 464 4.82 -3.64 22.19
C VAL A 464 5.81 -4.46 23.02
N ASP A 465 5.41 -4.87 24.22
CA ASP A 465 6.22 -5.80 25.02
C ASP A 465 6.38 -7.12 24.23
N PRO A 466 7.63 -7.53 23.90
CA PRO A 466 7.86 -8.68 23.04
C PRO A 466 7.51 -10.03 23.69
N GLU A 467 7.27 -10.07 25.01
CA GLU A 467 6.86 -11.27 25.76
C GLU A 467 5.41 -11.22 26.25
N ASP A 468 4.79 -10.04 26.34
CA ASP A 468 3.36 -9.88 26.64
C ASP A 468 2.65 -9.00 25.59
N PRO A 469 2.03 -9.60 24.55
CA PRO A 469 1.41 -8.84 23.48
C PRO A 469 0.19 -8.02 23.92
N ASN A 470 -0.27 -8.15 25.17
CA ASN A 470 -1.34 -7.28 25.69
C ASN A 470 -0.84 -5.90 26.11
N ILE A 471 0.46 -5.74 26.35
CA ILE A 471 1.05 -4.48 26.79
C ILE A 471 1.58 -3.71 25.59
N VAL A 472 0.86 -2.64 25.25
CA VAL A 472 1.21 -1.72 24.16
C VAL A 472 1.57 -0.37 24.75
N TYR A 473 2.64 0.23 24.28
CA TYR A 473 3.00 1.61 24.58
C TYR A 473 2.64 2.46 23.37
N ALA A 474 1.84 3.49 23.59
CA ALA A 474 1.37 4.37 22.53
C ALA A 474 1.52 5.82 22.94
N GLN A 475 1.73 6.67 21.94
CA GLN A 475 1.99 8.08 22.13
C GLN A 475 0.86 8.95 21.60
N SER A 476 0.81 10.15 22.17
CA SER A 476 0.14 11.32 21.61
C SER A 476 1.08 12.53 21.60
N GLN A 477 0.59 13.68 21.12
CA GLN A 477 1.42 14.87 20.86
C GLN A 477 2.25 15.29 22.08
N HIS A 478 3.37 15.95 21.82
CA HIS A 478 4.25 16.50 22.87
C HIS A 478 4.82 15.42 23.80
N GLY A 479 5.14 14.26 23.25
CA GLY A 479 5.75 13.14 23.97
C GLY A 479 4.87 12.59 25.08
N ASN A 480 3.54 12.80 25.02
CA ASN A 480 2.61 12.10 25.89
C ASN A 480 2.72 10.61 25.60
N LEU A 481 2.78 9.80 26.66
CA LEU A 481 3.05 8.37 26.56
C LEU A 481 2.17 7.61 27.54
N ALA A 482 1.51 6.57 27.05
CA ALA A 482 0.67 5.69 27.84
C ALA A 482 1.02 4.20 27.63
N ARG A 483 0.84 3.40 28.69
CA ARG A 483 0.81 1.95 28.65
C ARG A 483 -0.65 1.50 28.56
N PHE A 484 -1.02 0.90 27.43
CA PHE A 484 -2.33 0.34 27.14
C PHE A 484 -2.34 -1.17 27.36
N ASP A 485 -3.30 -1.66 28.12
CA ASP A 485 -3.57 -3.08 28.30
C ASP A 485 -4.71 -3.51 27.37
N ARG A 486 -4.40 -4.31 26.33
CA ARG A 486 -5.39 -4.77 25.34
C ARG A 486 -6.47 -5.67 25.92
N LYS A 487 -6.23 -6.31 27.07
CA LYS A 487 -7.18 -7.23 27.69
C LYS A 487 -8.26 -6.49 28.45
N SER A 488 -7.90 -5.44 29.19
CA SER A 488 -8.86 -4.61 29.96
C SER A 488 -9.32 -3.36 29.20
N GLY A 489 -8.53 -2.87 28.26
CA GLY A 489 -8.70 -1.57 27.62
C GLY A 489 -8.20 -0.39 28.46
N GLU A 490 -7.53 -0.65 29.59
CA GLU A 490 -7.02 0.41 30.47
C GLU A 490 -5.79 1.09 29.88
N SER A 491 -5.72 2.41 30.00
CA SER A 491 -4.58 3.23 29.58
C SER A 491 -3.98 3.95 30.78
N THR A 492 -2.70 3.69 31.06
CA THR A 492 -1.95 4.30 32.18
C THR A 492 -0.93 5.31 31.64
N PRO A 493 -1.04 6.61 31.95
CA PRO A 493 -0.03 7.59 31.59
C PRO A 493 1.31 7.31 32.29
N ILE A 494 2.40 7.25 31.53
CA ILE A 494 3.74 6.88 32.02
C ILE A 494 4.82 7.88 31.59
N GLN A 495 4.48 9.05 31.05
CA GLN A 495 5.48 10.03 30.59
C GLN A 495 6.43 10.46 31.75
N PRO A 496 7.76 10.46 31.54
CA PRO A 496 8.75 10.94 32.52
C PRO A 496 8.47 12.36 33.02
N LYS A 497 8.73 12.61 34.31
CA LYS A 497 8.52 13.92 34.95
C LYS A 497 9.84 14.56 35.42
N PRO A 498 9.96 15.90 35.40
CA PRO A 498 11.13 16.60 35.92
C PRO A 498 11.42 16.28 37.39
N ARG A 499 12.71 16.16 37.73
CA ARG A 499 13.13 16.06 39.13
C ARG A 499 13.00 17.42 39.82
N LYS A 500 12.96 17.40 41.16
CA LYS A 500 12.92 18.64 41.95
C LYS A 500 14.09 19.56 41.60
N GLY A 501 13.78 20.78 41.16
CA GLY A 501 14.77 21.79 40.79
C GLY A 501 15.26 21.73 39.34
N GLU A 502 14.74 20.81 38.53
CA GLU A 502 14.95 20.81 37.08
C GLU A 502 13.86 21.62 36.35
N ALA A 503 14.21 22.14 35.18
CA ALA A 503 13.23 22.73 34.26
C ALA A 503 12.38 21.63 33.60
N GLU A 504 11.22 22.02 33.06
CA GLU A 504 10.40 21.15 32.22
C GLU A 504 11.21 20.55 31.06
N TYR A 505 10.94 19.29 30.75
CA TYR A 505 11.56 18.62 29.60
C TYR A 505 10.95 19.13 28.29
N ARG A 506 11.79 19.26 27.26
CA ARG A 506 11.34 19.69 25.94
C ARG A 506 11.00 18.48 25.10
N TRP A 507 9.71 18.31 24.82
CA TRP A 507 9.20 17.19 24.04
C TRP A 507 8.98 17.59 22.58
N ASN A 508 9.32 16.68 21.67
CA ASN A 508 8.93 16.82 20.28
C ASN A 508 7.44 16.44 20.11
N TRP A 509 6.88 16.78 18.96
CA TRP A 509 5.55 16.32 18.56
C TRP A 509 5.51 14.80 18.44
N ASP A 510 6.56 14.23 17.83
CA ASP A 510 6.85 12.81 17.71
C ASP A 510 8.19 12.54 18.43
N SER A 511 8.13 11.82 19.56
CA SER A 511 9.30 11.56 20.43
C SER A 511 9.70 10.09 20.34
N PRO A 512 10.98 9.74 20.22
CA PRO A 512 11.39 8.36 19.96
C PRO A 512 11.21 7.48 21.21
N LEU A 513 10.64 6.29 21.02
CA LEU A 513 10.28 5.31 22.03
C LEU A 513 10.62 3.90 21.51
N PHE A 514 11.22 3.04 22.33
CA PHE A 514 11.31 1.61 22.04
C PHE A 514 11.48 0.76 23.30
N VAL A 515 11.20 -0.54 23.16
CA VAL A 515 11.52 -1.57 24.16
C VAL A 515 12.92 -2.10 23.87
N SER A 516 13.78 -2.14 24.89
CA SER A 516 15.16 -2.61 24.76
C SER A 516 15.23 -4.03 24.19
N PRO A 517 16.13 -4.32 23.23
CA PRO A 517 16.34 -5.69 22.76
C PRO A 517 16.96 -6.62 23.81
N HIS A 518 17.46 -6.08 24.94
CA HIS A 518 18.12 -6.82 26.02
C HIS A 518 17.20 -7.11 27.21
N SER A 519 16.07 -6.41 27.33
CA SER A 519 15.07 -6.63 28.38
C SER A 519 13.69 -6.15 27.93
N HIS A 520 12.71 -7.05 27.94
CA HIS A 520 11.35 -6.77 27.50
C HIS A 520 10.60 -5.77 28.41
N THR A 521 11.04 -5.57 29.66
CA THR A 521 10.46 -4.57 30.57
C THR A 521 11.16 -3.22 30.51
N ARG A 522 12.28 -3.11 29.79
CA ARG A 522 13.07 -1.88 29.71
C ARG A 522 12.60 -1.00 28.55
N LEU A 523 12.26 0.24 28.85
CA LEU A 523 11.87 1.26 27.87
C LEU A 523 12.94 2.33 27.78
N TYR A 524 13.21 2.78 26.56
CA TYR A 524 13.93 4.02 26.31
C TYR A 524 12.99 5.04 25.67
N PHE A 525 13.06 6.28 26.17
CA PHE A 525 12.23 7.37 25.70
C PHE A 525 13.02 8.68 25.71
N ALA A 526 12.70 9.65 24.84
CA ALA A 526 13.48 10.88 24.77
C ALA A 526 12.69 12.19 24.58
N ALA A 527 13.20 13.22 25.28
CA ALA A 527 12.90 14.64 25.15
C ALA A 527 14.17 15.35 24.64
N ASN A 528 14.57 16.47 25.25
CA ASN A 528 15.94 16.97 25.15
C ASN A 528 16.97 16.09 25.90
N LYS A 529 16.49 15.17 26.75
CA LYS A 529 17.26 14.16 27.49
C LYS A 529 16.71 12.76 27.17
N VAL A 530 17.55 11.75 27.32
CA VAL A 530 17.21 10.31 27.27
C VAL A 530 16.79 9.82 28.65
N PHE A 531 15.71 9.04 28.69
CA PHE A 531 15.16 8.37 29.86
C PHE A 531 15.16 6.86 29.66
N ARG A 532 15.39 6.13 30.76
CA ARG A 532 15.31 4.67 30.82
C ARG A 532 14.34 4.26 31.93
N SER A 533 13.39 3.39 31.64
CA SER A 533 12.63 2.63 32.63
C SER A 533 13.06 1.17 32.57
N ASP A 534 13.12 0.48 33.70
CA ASP A 534 13.41 -0.96 33.78
C ASP A 534 12.15 -1.78 34.15
N ASP A 535 11.01 -1.11 34.36
CA ASP A 535 9.78 -1.60 34.97
C ASP A 535 8.53 -1.18 34.18
N ARG A 536 8.61 -1.25 32.84
CA ARG A 536 7.48 -0.96 31.92
C ARG A 536 6.89 0.45 32.06
N GLY A 537 7.71 1.42 32.47
CA GLY A 537 7.34 2.83 32.59
C GLY A 537 6.80 3.25 33.96
N ASP A 538 6.80 2.36 34.96
CA ASP A 538 6.37 2.72 36.33
C ASP A 538 7.35 3.72 36.99
N SER A 539 8.64 3.60 36.68
CA SER A 539 9.68 4.55 37.11
C SER A 539 10.68 4.88 36.00
N TRP A 540 11.30 6.06 36.08
CA TRP A 540 12.24 6.56 35.06
C TRP A 540 13.56 7.07 35.65
N THR A 541 14.66 6.65 35.03
CA THR A 541 16.01 7.16 35.26
C THR A 541 16.41 8.07 34.09
N VAL A 542 16.84 9.29 34.41
CA VAL A 542 17.48 10.20 33.43
C VAL A 542 18.90 9.71 33.17
N VAL A 543 19.22 9.33 31.93
CA VAL A 543 20.51 8.72 31.53
C VAL A 543 21.33 9.63 30.60
N SER A 544 21.01 10.93 30.56
CA SER A 544 21.80 11.95 29.85
C SER A 544 21.45 13.35 30.33
N ASP A 545 22.34 14.31 30.08
CA ASP A 545 22.03 15.74 30.10
C ASP A 545 21.35 16.17 28.79
N ASP A 546 21.14 17.49 28.60
CA ASP A 546 20.63 18.02 27.33
C ASP A 546 21.62 17.73 26.18
N LEU A 547 21.23 16.81 25.29
CA LEU A 547 22.09 16.31 24.21
C LEU A 547 22.09 17.20 22.96
N THR A 548 21.37 18.32 22.98
CA THR A 548 21.12 19.18 21.82
C THR A 548 22.12 20.34 21.71
N ARG A 549 22.06 21.11 20.64
CA ARG A 549 22.89 22.31 20.45
C ARG A 549 22.49 23.46 21.36
N ARG A 550 21.29 23.42 21.95
CA ARG A 550 20.74 24.48 22.82
C ARG A 550 20.71 25.85 22.12
N LEU A 551 20.32 25.84 20.84
CA LEU A 551 20.14 27.06 20.06
C LEU A 551 18.84 27.77 20.45
N ASP A 552 18.88 29.09 20.53
CA ASP A 552 17.65 29.87 20.57
C ASP A 552 17.07 29.99 19.14
N ARG A 553 15.97 29.28 18.90
CA ARG A 553 15.26 29.30 17.61
C ARG A 553 14.86 30.70 17.16
N ASN A 554 14.67 31.63 18.08
CA ASN A 554 14.20 32.98 17.77
C ASN A 554 15.31 33.88 17.20
N LEU A 555 16.57 33.44 17.24
CA LEU A 555 17.71 34.12 16.63
C LEU A 555 18.07 33.56 15.26
N LEU A 556 17.39 32.51 14.81
CA LEU A 556 17.64 31.88 13.52
C LEU A 556 16.94 32.67 12.40
N GLU A 557 17.68 32.91 11.32
CA GLU A 557 17.16 33.64 10.17
C GLU A 557 16.17 32.82 9.35
N VAL A 558 15.14 33.51 8.87
CA VAL A 558 14.09 33.00 7.99
C VAL A 558 13.81 34.07 6.96
N MET A 559 13.87 33.74 5.67
CA MET A 559 13.75 34.74 4.59
C MET A 559 14.80 35.87 4.72
N GLY A 560 16.05 35.52 5.06
CA GLY A 560 17.18 36.45 5.13
C GLY A 560 17.17 37.44 6.30
N ARG A 561 16.33 37.21 7.32
CA ARG A 561 16.30 38.04 8.54
C ARG A 561 15.82 37.28 9.77
N VAL A 562 16.10 37.83 10.95
CA VAL A 562 15.43 37.44 12.20
C VAL A 562 14.09 38.17 12.30
N TRP A 563 12.99 37.43 12.46
CA TRP A 563 11.65 38.00 12.55
C TRP A 563 11.31 38.47 13.98
N PRO A 564 10.55 39.57 14.15
CA PRO A 564 10.10 40.04 15.46
C PRO A 564 9.19 39.01 16.14
N MET A 565 8.98 39.14 17.45
CA MET A 565 8.12 38.22 18.21
C MET A 565 6.66 38.26 17.75
N ASP A 566 6.19 39.42 17.31
CA ASP A 566 4.80 39.65 16.88
C ASP A 566 4.55 39.32 15.40
N ALA A 567 5.51 38.68 14.72
CA ALA A 567 5.30 38.22 13.35
C ALA A 567 4.14 37.21 13.27
N VAL A 568 3.37 37.27 12.19
CA VAL A 568 2.13 36.50 12.04
C VAL A 568 2.37 35.00 12.24
N ALA A 569 1.68 34.43 13.24
CA ALA A 569 1.74 33.04 13.65
C ALA A 569 3.18 32.51 13.89
N LYS A 570 4.10 33.36 14.35
CA LYS A 570 5.50 32.95 14.59
C LYS A 570 5.57 31.78 15.56
N ASN A 571 6.23 30.71 15.13
CA ASN A 571 6.37 29.44 15.88
C ASN A 571 5.06 28.69 16.17
N ALA A 572 3.90 29.13 15.68
CA ALA A 572 2.64 28.44 15.87
C ALA A 572 2.73 27.01 15.30
N SER A 573 2.01 26.08 15.91
CA SER A 573 1.94 24.66 15.51
C SER A 573 3.31 24.07 15.19
N THR A 574 4.35 24.40 15.97
CA THR A 574 5.73 23.93 15.79
C THR A 574 6.29 23.47 17.14
N SER A 575 6.92 22.30 17.16
CA SER A 575 7.58 21.77 18.36
C SER A 575 8.57 22.80 18.93
N GLN A 576 8.86 22.73 20.23
CA GLN A 576 10.06 23.40 20.74
C GLN A 576 11.27 22.89 19.94
N TYR A 577 12.32 23.69 19.77
CA TYR A 577 13.50 23.28 18.99
C TYR A 577 14.62 22.82 19.91
N GLY A 578 15.42 21.85 19.48
CA GLY A 578 16.42 21.20 20.31
C GLY A 578 15.78 20.07 21.11
N ASN A 579 15.37 19.01 20.41
CA ASN A 579 14.92 17.73 20.98
C ASN A 579 15.68 16.56 20.35
N ILE A 580 15.73 15.44 21.07
CA ILE A 580 16.09 14.14 20.51
C ILE A 580 14.88 13.59 19.76
N VAL A 581 15.08 13.14 18.53
CA VAL A 581 14.03 12.71 17.59
C VAL A 581 14.31 11.36 16.96
N ALA A 582 15.53 10.84 17.11
CA ALA A 582 15.89 9.46 16.77
C ALA A 582 16.65 8.87 17.96
N LEU A 583 16.33 7.64 18.34
CA LEU A 583 16.99 6.95 19.44
C LEU A 583 16.98 5.44 19.15
N ASP A 584 18.13 4.78 19.33
CA ASP A 584 18.22 3.33 19.19
C ASP A 584 19.28 2.73 20.11
N GLU A 585 19.08 1.48 20.54
CA GLU A 585 20.03 0.69 21.33
C GLU A 585 20.55 -0.48 20.51
N SER A 586 21.87 -0.69 20.51
CA SER A 586 22.50 -1.78 19.79
C SER A 586 21.96 -3.14 20.21
N PRO A 587 21.38 -3.95 19.30
CA PRO A 587 20.90 -5.29 19.63
C PRO A 587 22.00 -6.30 19.97
N VAL A 588 23.27 -5.95 19.72
CA VAL A 588 24.44 -6.82 19.98
C VAL A 588 25.33 -6.31 21.11
N ALA A 589 25.02 -5.15 21.71
CA ALA A 589 25.77 -4.59 22.82
C ALA A 589 24.85 -3.76 23.73
N GLU A 590 24.45 -4.33 24.87
CA GLU A 590 23.66 -3.63 25.89
C GLU A 590 24.37 -2.35 26.37
N GLY A 591 23.61 -1.25 26.51
CA GLY A 591 24.15 0.03 26.95
C GLY A 591 24.90 0.85 25.89
N LEU A 592 24.99 0.35 24.65
CA LEU A 592 25.41 1.13 23.48
C LEU A 592 24.18 1.79 22.84
N LEU A 593 24.04 3.12 22.99
CA LEU A 593 22.92 3.87 22.44
C LEU A 593 23.39 5.00 21.52
N TYR A 594 22.53 5.31 20.55
CA TYR A 594 22.68 6.42 19.62
C TYR A 594 21.46 7.33 19.72
N ALA A 595 21.69 8.63 19.87
CA ALA A 595 20.64 9.65 19.92
C ALA A 595 20.87 10.71 18.83
N GLY A 596 19.82 11.01 18.06
CA GLY A 596 19.82 11.98 16.97
C GLY A 596 18.88 13.14 17.28
N THR A 597 19.26 14.37 16.92
CA THR A 597 18.51 15.58 17.28
C THR A 597 17.91 16.31 16.09
N ASP A 598 16.84 17.08 16.34
CA ASP A 598 16.20 17.92 15.32
C ASP A 598 17.08 19.11 14.88
N ASP A 599 18.13 19.40 15.64
CA ASP A 599 19.18 20.38 15.35
C ASP A 599 20.48 19.76 14.81
N GLY A 600 20.44 18.50 14.36
CA GLY A 600 21.47 17.88 13.53
C GLY A 600 22.73 17.44 14.27
N LEU A 601 22.57 16.86 15.45
CA LEU A 601 23.62 16.15 16.19
C LEU A 601 23.33 14.65 16.23
N VAL A 602 24.40 13.84 16.25
CA VAL A 602 24.35 12.44 16.70
C VAL A 602 25.21 12.32 17.95
N GLN A 603 24.70 11.63 18.96
CA GLN A 603 25.35 11.42 20.24
C GLN A 603 25.43 9.91 20.51
N VAL A 604 26.58 9.45 21.02
CA VAL A 604 26.83 8.03 21.24
C VAL A 604 27.28 7.79 22.68
N THR A 605 26.63 6.86 23.37
CA THR A 605 27.09 6.31 24.66
C THR A 605 27.49 4.86 24.46
N GLU A 606 28.56 4.43 25.12
CA GLU A 606 28.99 3.03 25.14
C GLU A 606 28.86 2.41 26.55
N ASP A 607 28.34 3.16 27.53
CA ASP A 607 28.32 2.83 28.96
C ASP A 607 26.95 3.07 29.64
N GLY A 608 25.87 2.89 28.88
CA GLY A 608 24.50 2.98 29.40
C GLY A 608 24.03 4.40 29.75
N GLY A 609 24.73 5.43 29.24
CA GLY A 609 24.38 6.84 29.40
C GLY A 609 25.22 7.58 30.45
N THR A 610 26.27 6.95 30.98
CA THR A 610 27.18 7.60 31.93
C THR A 610 28.01 8.68 31.22
N SER A 611 28.40 8.45 29.96
CA SER A 611 29.07 9.44 29.13
C SER A 611 28.57 9.42 27.68
N TRP A 612 28.48 10.62 27.07
CA TRP A 612 28.00 10.80 25.71
C TRP A 612 29.04 11.52 24.84
N ARG A 613 29.33 10.95 23.68
CA ARG A 613 30.23 11.50 22.66
C ARG A 613 29.41 12.16 21.55
N LYS A 614 29.62 13.47 21.38
CA LYS A 614 28.95 14.28 20.35
C LYS A 614 29.62 14.19 18.98
N ILE A 615 28.81 14.10 17.93
CA ILE A 615 29.18 14.21 16.51
C ILE A 615 28.30 15.29 15.88
N ASP A 616 28.90 16.29 15.24
CA ASP A 616 28.20 17.47 14.71
C ASP A 616 28.50 17.78 13.24
N LYS A 617 29.26 16.92 12.55
CA LYS A 617 29.59 17.02 11.13
C LYS A 617 29.56 15.66 10.44
N PHE A 618 28.95 15.62 9.27
CA PHE A 618 28.79 14.41 8.47
C PHE A 618 29.12 14.70 6.99
N PRO A 619 29.74 13.77 6.25
CA PRO A 619 30.12 14.00 4.87
C PRO A 619 28.91 14.30 3.96
N GLY A 620 28.90 15.49 3.37
CA GLY A 620 27.88 15.91 2.41
C GLY A 620 26.51 16.28 3.00
N VAL A 621 26.31 16.15 4.31
CA VAL A 621 25.06 16.54 4.99
C VAL A 621 25.17 17.99 5.47
N PRO A 622 24.22 18.87 5.10
CA PRO A 622 24.20 20.25 5.59
C PRO A 622 24.09 20.36 7.12
N ASP A 623 24.63 21.43 7.70
CA ASP A 623 24.53 21.68 9.15
C ASP A 623 23.06 21.87 9.57
N LEU A 624 22.71 21.47 10.78
CA LEU A 624 21.35 21.54 11.32
C LEU A 624 20.30 20.74 10.51
N THR A 625 20.72 19.71 9.77
CA THR A 625 19.80 18.78 9.10
C THR A 625 19.17 17.86 10.14
N TYR A 626 17.85 17.66 10.05
CA TYR A 626 17.09 16.79 10.96
C TYR A 626 17.60 15.35 10.88
N VAL A 627 18.00 14.77 12.01
CA VAL A 627 18.32 13.34 12.09
C VAL A 627 17.02 12.56 12.13
N ASN A 628 16.59 12.03 11.00
CA ASN A 628 15.28 11.40 10.90
C ASN A 628 15.25 10.04 11.59
N GLU A 629 16.35 9.30 11.51
CA GLU A 629 16.43 7.93 12.02
C GLU A 629 17.88 7.49 12.25
N LEU A 630 18.05 6.63 13.25
CA LEU A 630 19.28 5.93 13.57
C LEU A 630 18.97 4.45 13.75
N VAL A 631 19.75 3.58 13.13
CA VAL A 631 19.60 2.12 13.24
C VAL A 631 20.95 1.51 13.59
N ALA A 632 21.09 1.03 14.82
CA ALA A 632 22.25 0.28 15.26
C ALA A 632 22.24 -1.10 14.61
N SER A 633 23.38 -1.53 14.07
CA SER A 633 23.42 -2.80 13.35
C SER A 633 23.14 -3.97 14.29
N ARG A 634 22.40 -4.92 13.74
CA ARG A 634 22.02 -6.18 14.39
C ARG A 634 23.09 -7.25 14.22
N HIS A 635 24.11 -6.98 13.41
CA HIS A 635 25.18 -7.93 13.07
C HIS A 635 26.54 -7.51 13.63
N ASP A 636 26.80 -6.21 13.71
CA ASP A 636 28.12 -5.68 14.05
C ASP A 636 28.02 -4.55 15.07
N ARG A 637 28.76 -4.67 16.18
CA ARG A 637 28.76 -3.68 17.27
C ARG A 637 29.19 -2.29 16.78
N GLY A 638 30.11 -2.20 15.83
CA GLY A 638 30.65 -0.94 15.33
C GLY A 638 29.75 -0.21 14.34
N THR A 639 28.76 -0.91 13.80
CA THR A 639 27.98 -0.43 12.66
C THR A 639 26.70 0.29 13.11
N VAL A 640 26.46 1.47 12.53
CA VAL A 640 25.22 2.23 12.71
C VAL A 640 24.89 2.95 11.40
N TYR A 641 23.61 2.99 11.06
CA TYR A 641 23.08 3.70 9.90
C TYR A 641 22.31 4.94 10.36
N ALA A 642 22.32 5.97 9.53
CA ALA A 642 21.61 7.22 9.79
C ALA A 642 20.92 7.72 8.52
N ALA A 643 19.65 8.11 8.66
CA ALA A 643 18.93 8.89 7.67
C ALA A 643 18.82 10.35 8.13
N PHE A 644 19.26 11.28 7.29
CA PHE A 644 19.10 12.72 7.52
C PHE A 644 18.10 13.28 6.53
N ASN A 645 17.23 14.17 7.01
CA ASN A 645 16.18 14.75 6.19
C ASN A 645 16.24 16.29 6.19
N ASN A 646 16.52 16.87 5.02
CA ASN A 646 16.70 18.31 4.83
C ASN A 646 15.58 18.97 4.00
N HIS A 647 14.48 18.25 3.71
CA HIS A 647 13.41 18.78 2.83
C HIS A 647 12.82 20.09 3.36
N LYS A 648 12.76 20.26 4.68
CA LYS A 648 12.29 21.49 5.33
C LYS A 648 13.22 22.70 5.17
N ARG A 649 14.29 22.58 4.36
CA ARG A 649 15.13 23.66 3.84
C ARG A 649 15.14 23.74 2.31
N GLY A 650 14.24 23.02 1.64
CA GLY A 650 14.16 22.92 0.18
C GLY A 650 15.17 21.96 -0.45
N ASP A 651 15.76 21.06 0.33
CA ASP A 651 16.72 20.07 -0.12
C ASP A 651 16.15 18.64 0.02
N PHE A 652 15.68 18.09 -1.10
CA PHE A 652 14.99 16.80 -1.19
C PHE A 652 15.92 15.60 -1.40
N LYS A 653 17.23 15.81 -1.30
CA LYS A 653 18.22 14.75 -1.52
C LYS A 653 18.13 13.67 -0.44
N PRO A 654 18.26 12.39 -0.79
CA PRO A 654 18.42 11.33 0.20
C PRO A 654 19.82 11.39 0.83
N TYR A 655 19.87 11.53 2.15
CA TYR A 655 21.11 11.46 2.93
C TYR A 655 21.09 10.21 3.82
N VAL A 656 21.58 9.10 3.27
CA VAL A 656 21.75 7.84 4.00
C VAL A 656 23.24 7.59 4.21
N LEU A 657 23.65 7.47 5.47
CA LEU A 657 25.04 7.29 5.85
C LEU A 657 25.21 6.03 6.71
N LYS A 658 26.36 5.38 6.57
CA LYS A 658 26.81 4.24 7.38
C LYS A 658 28.10 4.60 8.10
N SER A 659 28.17 4.28 9.38
CA SER A 659 29.40 4.21 10.15
C SER A 659 29.73 2.74 10.44
N ALA A 660 31.01 2.40 10.54
CA ALA A 660 31.50 1.07 10.94
C ALA A 660 32.41 1.12 12.19
N ASP A 661 32.48 2.27 12.88
CA ASP A 661 33.39 2.51 14.00
C ASP A 661 32.73 3.29 15.17
N LEU A 662 31.45 3.00 15.42
CA LEU A 662 30.62 3.57 16.50
C LEU A 662 30.37 5.08 16.34
N GLY A 663 30.10 5.48 15.10
CA GLY A 663 29.76 6.84 14.69
C GLY A 663 30.96 7.77 14.51
N ARG A 664 32.21 7.28 14.57
CA ARG A 664 33.40 8.15 14.48
C ARG A 664 33.65 8.61 13.06
N THR A 665 33.42 7.74 12.07
CA THR A 665 33.51 8.06 10.65
C THR A 665 32.28 7.57 9.91
N TRP A 666 31.86 8.33 8.90
CA TRP A 666 30.64 8.04 8.13
C TRP A 666 30.93 8.05 6.64
N ALA A 667 30.22 7.19 5.90
CA ALA A 667 30.23 7.15 4.45
C ALA A 667 28.80 7.16 3.93
N SER A 668 28.53 7.86 2.83
CA SER A 668 27.21 7.82 2.21
C SER A 668 26.98 6.47 1.52
N ILE A 669 25.80 5.91 1.73
CA ILE A 669 25.28 4.72 1.06
C ILE A 669 23.98 5.04 0.30
N ALA A 670 23.71 6.32 0.02
CA ALA A 670 22.53 6.73 -0.74
C ALA A 670 22.63 6.32 -2.22
N SER A 671 23.86 6.29 -2.76
CA SER A 671 24.21 5.81 -4.10
C SER A 671 23.25 6.25 -5.23
N ASP A 672 22.44 5.33 -5.75
CA ASP A 672 21.52 5.48 -6.88
C ASP A 672 20.05 5.66 -6.47
N LEU A 673 19.77 5.93 -5.18
CA LEU A 673 18.44 6.39 -4.76
C LEU A 673 18.02 7.66 -5.52
N PRO A 674 16.71 7.85 -5.77
CA PRO A 674 16.22 9.05 -6.45
C PRO A 674 16.67 10.34 -5.78
N ALA A 675 17.20 11.29 -6.56
CA ALA A 675 17.72 12.55 -6.04
C ALA A 675 16.65 13.47 -5.41
N ARG A 676 15.38 13.29 -5.76
CA ARG A 676 14.23 13.90 -5.11
C ARG A 676 13.41 12.76 -4.49
N GLY A 677 13.34 12.73 -3.17
CA GLY A 677 12.68 11.66 -2.42
C GLY A 677 13.48 11.33 -1.17
N SER A 678 13.42 12.22 -0.17
CA SER A 678 14.09 12.04 1.10
C SER A 678 13.75 10.69 1.73
N VAL A 679 14.71 10.13 2.46
CA VAL A 679 14.55 8.87 3.18
C VAL A 679 13.99 9.19 4.57
N TYR A 680 12.99 8.40 4.99
CA TYR A 680 12.39 8.47 6.32
C TYR A 680 12.80 7.29 7.19
N ALA A 681 12.89 6.11 6.60
CA ALA A 681 12.97 4.86 7.33
C ALA A 681 14.02 3.90 6.75
N LEU A 682 14.62 3.08 7.60
CA LEU A 682 15.68 2.13 7.30
C LEU A 682 15.45 0.87 8.12
N ALA A 683 15.59 -0.29 7.49
CA ALA A 683 15.54 -1.56 8.21
C ALA A 683 16.67 -2.49 7.74
N GLU A 684 17.47 -3.01 8.68
CA GLU A 684 18.51 -4.02 8.42
C GLU A 684 17.95 -5.42 8.65
N ASP A 685 18.09 -6.30 7.66
CA ASP A 685 17.61 -7.68 7.76
C ASP A 685 18.30 -8.42 8.93
N PRO A 686 17.58 -9.14 9.82
CA PRO A 686 18.15 -9.92 10.91
C PRO A 686 19.18 -10.99 10.52
N VAL A 687 19.24 -11.42 9.25
CA VAL A 687 20.00 -12.60 8.84
C VAL A 687 21.13 -12.26 7.87
N ARG A 688 20.91 -11.36 6.91
CA ARG A 688 21.86 -10.93 5.89
C ARG A 688 22.23 -9.45 6.11
N PRO A 689 23.47 -9.13 6.56
CA PRO A 689 23.88 -7.75 6.88
C PRO A 689 23.88 -6.79 5.69
N ASP A 690 24.03 -7.29 4.47
CA ASP A 690 24.03 -6.45 3.25
C ASP A 690 22.63 -6.22 2.65
N LEU A 691 21.59 -6.83 3.24
CA LEU A 691 20.20 -6.62 2.87
C LEU A 691 19.58 -5.55 3.77
N LEU A 692 19.31 -4.38 3.18
CA LEU A 692 18.64 -3.27 3.85
C LEU A 692 17.45 -2.79 3.03
N PHE A 693 16.48 -2.20 3.72
CA PHE A 693 15.32 -1.56 3.15
C PHE A 693 15.33 -0.06 3.46
N ALA A 694 14.80 0.76 2.55
CA ALA A 694 14.69 2.20 2.73
C ALA A 694 13.28 2.68 2.32
N GLY A 695 12.56 3.26 3.27
CA GLY A 695 11.31 3.99 3.07
C GLY A 695 11.59 5.44 2.68
N THR A 696 11.01 5.89 1.57
CA THR A 696 11.24 7.22 1.01
C THR A 696 9.92 7.96 0.81
N GLU A 697 10.00 9.25 0.46
CA GLU A 697 8.83 10.06 0.08
C GLU A 697 7.99 9.42 -1.03
N PHE A 698 8.58 8.65 -1.95
CA PHE A 698 7.87 8.13 -3.14
C PHE A 698 7.95 6.60 -3.28
N GLY A 699 8.15 5.89 -2.18
CA GLY A 699 8.04 4.43 -2.12
C GLY A 699 9.15 3.72 -1.34
N LEU A 700 9.27 2.42 -1.57
CA LEU A 700 10.18 1.50 -0.87
C LEU A 700 11.31 1.02 -1.79
N PHE A 701 12.52 0.89 -1.23
CA PHE A 701 13.70 0.36 -1.91
C PHE A 701 14.39 -0.71 -1.07
N ALA A 702 15.11 -1.62 -1.73
CA ALA A 702 15.96 -2.63 -1.10
C ALA A 702 17.35 -2.63 -1.74
N THR A 703 18.38 -2.88 -0.94
CA THR A 703 19.76 -3.11 -1.39
C THR A 703 20.18 -4.54 -1.06
N PHE A 704 21.06 -5.13 -1.88
CA PHE A 704 21.63 -6.47 -1.65
C PHE A 704 23.15 -6.45 -1.43
N ASP A 705 23.77 -5.27 -1.48
CA ASP A 705 25.22 -5.05 -1.42
C ASP A 705 25.62 -3.94 -0.44
N GLY A 706 24.82 -3.76 0.63
CA GLY A 706 25.14 -2.81 1.70
C GLY A 706 24.98 -1.34 1.33
N GLY A 707 24.12 -1.04 0.34
CA GLY A 707 23.74 0.31 -0.08
C GLY A 707 24.59 0.87 -1.23
N ARG A 708 25.28 0.00 -1.99
CA ARG A 708 25.95 0.43 -3.23
C ARG A 708 24.95 0.54 -4.38
N HIS A 709 23.92 -0.30 -4.40
CA HIS A 709 22.84 -0.23 -5.39
C HIS A 709 21.47 -0.51 -4.76
N TRP A 710 20.50 0.34 -5.05
CA TRP A 710 19.13 0.26 -4.55
C TRP A 710 18.16 -0.14 -5.65
N LYS A 711 17.24 -1.06 -5.33
CA LYS A 711 16.18 -1.54 -6.21
C LYS A 711 14.82 -1.17 -5.66
N LYS A 712 13.98 -0.56 -6.48
CA LYS A 712 12.60 -0.22 -6.08
C LYS A 712 11.80 -1.50 -5.83
N LEU A 713 11.14 -1.55 -4.68
CA LEU A 713 10.23 -2.62 -4.26
C LEU A 713 8.80 -2.03 -4.25
N GLY A 714 8.23 -1.87 -5.45
CA GLY A 714 6.99 -1.11 -5.65
C GLY A 714 5.76 -1.92 -6.05
N ALA A 715 5.85 -3.25 -6.21
CA ALA A 715 4.71 -4.03 -6.66
C ALA A 715 3.60 -4.02 -5.59
N GLY A 716 2.40 -3.57 -5.95
CA GLY A 716 1.26 -3.50 -5.01
C GLY A 716 1.24 -2.28 -4.09
N LEU A 717 2.28 -1.43 -4.12
CA LEU A 717 2.35 -0.17 -3.38
C LEU A 717 2.22 1.01 -4.38
N PRO A 718 1.24 1.92 -4.22
CA PRO A 718 1.16 3.12 -5.04
C PRO A 718 2.31 4.09 -4.75
N THR A 719 2.43 5.17 -5.53
CA THR A 719 3.27 6.31 -5.10
C THR A 719 2.74 6.79 -3.74
N ALA A 720 3.57 6.74 -2.70
CA ALA A 720 3.22 7.14 -1.35
C ALA A 720 4.49 7.36 -0.50
N ALA A 721 4.41 8.23 0.51
CA ALA A 721 5.45 8.32 1.52
C ALA A 721 5.41 7.12 2.45
N VAL A 722 6.52 6.37 2.48
CA VAL A 722 6.76 5.28 3.43
C VAL A 722 7.53 5.88 4.60
N ARG A 723 6.81 6.20 5.68
CA ARG A 723 7.34 6.96 6.82
C ARG A 723 8.11 6.10 7.81
N ASP A 724 7.77 4.82 7.89
CA ASP A 724 8.38 3.90 8.84
C ASP A 724 8.33 2.45 8.39
N LEU A 725 9.24 1.63 8.91
CA LEU A 725 9.42 0.22 8.57
C LEU A 725 9.67 -0.61 9.83
N ASP A 726 9.00 -1.76 9.93
CA ASP A 726 9.34 -2.76 10.95
C ASP A 726 9.44 -4.17 10.35
N ILE A 727 10.27 -5.02 10.96
CA ILE A 727 10.50 -6.40 10.55
C ILE A 727 9.92 -7.34 11.60
N GLN A 728 8.87 -8.07 11.19
CA GLN A 728 8.41 -9.22 11.96
C GLN A 728 9.38 -10.39 11.71
N LYS A 729 10.23 -10.66 12.70
CA LYS A 729 11.38 -11.56 12.57
C LYS A 729 10.99 -13.03 12.37
N ARG A 730 9.94 -13.50 13.05
CA ARG A 730 9.49 -14.90 13.00
C ARG A 730 8.93 -15.26 11.62
N GLU A 731 8.11 -14.37 11.05
CA GLU A 731 7.45 -14.58 9.77
C GLU A 731 8.32 -14.14 8.57
N SER A 732 9.42 -13.40 8.84
CA SER A 732 10.21 -12.68 7.83
C SER A 732 9.31 -11.79 6.96
N ASP A 733 8.41 -11.06 7.60
CA ASP A 733 7.56 -10.06 6.96
C ASP A 733 8.15 -8.65 7.17
N LEU A 734 8.00 -7.78 6.17
CA LEU A 734 8.35 -6.36 6.27
C LEU A 734 7.03 -5.56 6.30
N VAL A 735 6.83 -4.78 7.35
CA VAL A 735 5.61 -3.99 7.59
C VAL A 735 5.95 -2.51 7.36
N LEU A 736 5.05 -1.80 6.68
CA LEU A 736 5.25 -0.40 6.28
C LEU A 736 4.12 0.46 6.84
N ALA A 737 4.46 1.57 7.49
CA ALA A 737 3.55 2.72 7.65
C ALA A 737 3.63 3.61 6.42
N THR A 738 2.48 3.87 5.79
CA THR A 738 2.38 4.90 4.76
C THR A 738 1.62 6.11 5.28
N PHE A 739 2.02 7.30 4.83
CA PHE A 739 1.32 8.53 5.14
C PHE A 739 0.23 8.77 4.09
N GLY A 740 -0.92 8.11 4.23
CA GLY A 740 -2.10 8.34 3.40
C GLY A 740 -2.60 7.12 2.61
N ARG A 741 -2.06 5.92 2.85
CA ARG A 741 -2.55 4.65 2.25
C ARG A 741 -2.64 3.50 3.27
N GLY A 742 -2.59 3.79 4.57
CA GLY A 742 -2.64 2.78 5.63
C GLY A 742 -1.35 1.96 5.77
N PHE A 743 -1.47 0.74 6.30
CA PHE A 743 -0.36 -0.19 6.43
C PHE A 743 -0.26 -1.16 5.25
N TYR A 744 0.99 -1.55 4.94
CA TYR A 744 1.29 -2.61 3.97
C TYR A 744 2.19 -3.68 4.59
N VAL A 745 2.03 -4.92 4.14
CA VAL A 745 2.89 -6.04 4.49
C VAL A 745 3.49 -6.63 3.22
N LEU A 746 4.81 -6.79 3.19
CA LEU A 746 5.47 -7.70 2.27
C LEU A 746 5.58 -9.08 2.95
N ASP A 747 4.65 -9.96 2.58
CA ASP A 747 4.60 -11.32 3.14
C ASP A 747 5.83 -12.14 2.67
N ASP A 748 6.58 -12.69 3.64
CA ASP A 748 7.77 -13.53 3.47
C ASP A 748 8.82 -12.91 2.54
N TYR A 749 9.57 -11.92 2.98
CA TYR A 749 10.69 -11.38 2.22
C TYR A 749 11.93 -12.28 2.25
N SER A 750 11.94 -13.38 3.01
CA SER A 750 13.13 -14.23 3.21
C SER A 750 13.84 -14.69 1.93
N PRO A 751 13.17 -14.92 0.78
CA PRO A 751 13.85 -15.24 -0.48
C PRO A 751 14.82 -14.14 -0.97
N LEU A 752 14.61 -12.87 -0.60
CA LEU A 752 15.53 -11.76 -0.90
C LEU A 752 16.93 -12.00 -0.32
N ARG A 753 17.05 -12.74 0.78
CA ARG A 753 18.35 -13.12 1.37
C ARG A 753 19.16 -13.99 0.43
N GLY A 754 18.51 -14.80 -0.41
CA GLY A 754 19.15 -15.67 -1.40
C GLY A 754 19.37 -15.03 -2.77
N VAL A 755 18.95 -13.78 -2.99
CA VAL A 755 19.18 -13.08 -4.25
C VAL A 755 20.66 -12.69 -4.33
N THR A 756 21.42 -13.47 -5.09
CA THR A 756 22.85 -13.25 -5.37
C THR A 756 23.12 -13.41 -6.86
N PRO A 757 24.22 -12.86 -7.40
CA PRO A 757 24.59 -13.03 -8.81
C PRO A 757 24.69 -14.51 -9.21
N GLU A 758 25.17 -15.37 -8.33
CA GLU A 758 25.29 -16.82 -8.55
C GLU A 758 23.91 -17.48 -8.65
N ALA A 759 22.96 -17.07 -7.80
CA ALA A 759 21.59 -17.57 -7.87
C ALA A 759 20.88 -17.12 -9.16
N LEU A 760 21.08 -15.86 -9.57
CA LEU A 760 20.49 -15.28 -10.76
C LEU A 760 21.09 -15.83 -12.07
N ALA A 761 22.33 -16.35 -12.02
CA ALA A 761 23.03 -16.91 -13.19
C ALA A 761 22.64 -18.37 -13.52
N LYS A 762 21.99 -19.10 -12.60
CA LYS A 762 21.48 -20.46 -12.81
C LYS A 762 20.29 -20.46 -13.75
N ASP A 763 20.16 -21.49 -14.59
CA ASP A 763 19.02 -21.65 -15.52
C ASP A 763 17.67 -21.53 -14.78
N GLY A 764 17.55 -22.12 -13.60
CA GLY A 764 16.48 -21.85 -12.64
C GLY A 764 16.96 -22.02 -11.20
N HIS A 765 16.30 -21.32 -10.28
CA HIS A 765 16.61 -21.37 -8.85
C HIS A 765 15.32 -21.36 -8.03
N LEU A 766 15.19 -22.29 -7.09
CA LEU A 766 14.15 -22.28 -6.05
C LEU A 766 14.75 -21.73 -4.76
N PHE A 767 14.09 -20.71 -4.20
CA PHE A 767 14.47 -20.13 -2.91
C PHE A 767 13.88 -20.95 -1.75
N PRO A 768 14.34 -20.74 -0.50
CA PRO A 768 13.71 -21.33 0.68
C PRO A 768 12.20 -21.06 0.71
N VAL A 769 11.44 -22.03 1.23
CA VAL A 769 9.98 -21.97 1.32
C VAL A 769 9.59 -21.82 2.79
N ARG A 770 8.83 -20.77 3.12
CA ARG A 770 8.28 -20.59 4.47
C ARG A 770 7.30 -21.72 4.82
N ASP A 771 7.33 -22.15 6.08
CA ASP A 771 6.34 -23.10 6.60
C ASP A 771 4.92 -22.55 6.43
N ALA A 772 4.00 -23.41 6.00
CA ALA A 772 2.64 -23.01 5.65
C ALA A 772 1.63 -23.36 6.75
N TRP A 773 0.84 -22.38 7.18
CA TRP A 773 -0.32 -22.63 8.03
C TRP A 773 -1.48 -23.20 7.21
N GLN A 774 -2.04 -24.32 7.69
CA GLN A 774 -3.17 -25.02 7.10
C GLN A 774 -4.37 -24.96 8.05
N PHE A 775 -5.49 -24.41 7.56
CA PHE A 775 -6.76 -24.36 8.27
C PHE A 775 -7.91 -24.15 7.30
N ILE A 776 -9.14 -24.33 7.79
CA ILE A 776 -10.37 -24.00 7.06
C ILE A 776 -10.79 -22.61 7.49
N GLU A 777 -10.89 -21.71 6.52
CA GLU A 777 -11.28 -20.32 6.80
C GLU A 777 -12.74 -20.26 7.30
N LYS A 778 -12.99 -19.41 8.31
CA LYS A 778 -14.34 -19.11 8.78
C LYS A 778 -15.05 -18.16 7.82
N MET A 779 -16.37 -18.26 7.76
CA MET A 779 -17.26 -17.39 6.96
C MET A 779 -18.28 -16.69 7.87
N PRO A 780 -17.86 -15.80 8.79
CA PRO A 780 -18.74 -15.20 9.79
C PRO A 780 -19.86 -14.31 9.20
N LEU A 781 -19.71 -13.83 7.96
CA LEU A 781 -20.75 -13.08 7.23
C LEU A 781 -21.56 -13.97 6.28
N GLY A 782 -21.37 -15.29 6.32
CA GLY A 782 -22.02 -16.28 5.47
C GLY A 782 -21.14 -16.74 4.29
N GLY A 783 -21.40 -17.95 3.79
CA GLY A 783 -20.69 -18.55 2.65
C GLY A 783 -21.36 -18.31 1.28
N LEU A 784 -22.51 -17.64 1.26
CA LEU A 784 -23.18 -17.18 0.05
C LEU A 784 -22.87 -15.69 -0.18
N GLY A 785 -22.92 -15.23 -1.43
CA GLY A 785 -22.52 -13.86 -1.79
C GLY A 785 -21.04 -13.76 -2.16
N SER A 786 -20.46 -12.56 -2.01
CA SER A 786 -19.04 -12.37 -2.31
C SER A 786 -18.17 -12.99 -1.21
N ARG A 787 -17.03 -13.55 -1.59
CA ARG A 787 -16.09 -14.16 -0.62
C ARG A 787 -15.61 -13.14 0.41
N GLU A 788 -15.41 -11.89 0.02
CA GLU A 788 -14.83 -10.84 0.87
C GLU A 788 -15.87 -10.15 1.76
N LYS A 789 -17.12 -9.97 1.30
CA LYS A 789 -18.11 -9.11 1.98
C LYS A 789 -19.44 -9.81 2.31
N GLY A 790 -19.65 -11.05 1.88
CA GLY A 790 -20.92 -11.76 2.06
C GLY A 790 -22.10 -10.96 1.51
N PHE A 791 -23.03 -10.56 2.38
CA PHE A 791 -24.20 -9.72 2.06
C PHE A 791 -24.15 -8.30 2.65
N GLN A 792 -22.97 -7.80 3.04
CA GLN A 792 -22.84 -6.47 3.67
C GLN A 792 -22.91 -5.29 2.67
N GLY A 793 -22.94 -5.57 1.37
CA GLY A 793 -22.91 -4.55 0.32
C GLY A 793 -21.49 -4.05 0.02
N GLU A 794 -21.36 -3.20 -1.00
CA GLU A 794 -20.05 -2.83 -1.55
C GLU A 794 -19.28 -1.77 -0.73
N SER A 795 -19.98 -1.01 0.11
CA SER A 795 -19.35 -0.03 1.02
C SER A 795 -18.72 -0.68 2.25
N TYR A 796 -18.89 -1.99 2.45
CA TYR A 796 -18.23 -2.71 3.52
C TYR A 796 -16.73 -2.88 3.19
N PHE A 797 -15.87 -2.30 4.03
CA PHE A 797 -14.43 -2.41 3.85
C PHE A 797 -13.88 -3.77 4.27
N SER A 798 -13.03 -4.33 3.42
CA SER A 798 -12.25 -5.52 3.70
C SER A 798 -10.90 -5.42 2.99
N ALA A 799 -9.83 -5.81 3.69
CA ALA A 799 -8.50 -5.96 3.14
C ALA A 799 -8.13 -7.46 3.04
N PRO A 800 -7.41 -7.89 2.00
CA PRO A 800 -7.16 -9.30 1.75
C PRO A 800 -6.21 -9.93 2.78
N ASN A 801 -6.47 -11.20 3.13
CA ASN A 801 -5.52 -12.06 3.82
C ASN A 801 -4.48 -12.62 2.83
N PRO A 802 -3.27 -13.01 3.28
CA PRO A 802 -2.38 -13.80 2.44
C PRO A 802 -3.00 -15.19 2.22
N PRO A 803 -2.73 -15.86 1.08
CA PRO A 803 -3.35 -17.14 0.77
C PRO A 803 -3.03 -18.19 1.84
N VAL A 804 -3.99 -19.09 2.12
CA VAL A 804 -3.75 -20.29 2.95
C VAL A 804 -3.04 -21.33 2.08
N ALA A 805 -1.73 -21.13 1.88
CA ALA A 805 -0.94 -21.86 0.91
C ALA A 805 0.55 -21.91 1.31
N ALA A 806 1.29 -22.87 0.74
CA ALA A 806 2.75 -22.81 0.67
C ALA A 806 3.16 -22.00 -0.56
N VAL A 807 3.89 -20.91 -0.37
CA VAL A 807 4.31 -20.01 -1.45
C VAL A 807 5.73 -20.37 -1.90
N PHE A 808 5.90 -20.64 -3.18
CA PHE A 808 7.19 -20.96 -3.79
C PHE A 808 7.71 -19.73 -4.52
N THR A 809 8.85 -19.20 -4.07
CA THR A 809 9.58 -18.14 -4.79
C THR A 809 10.66 -18.78 -5.64
N TYR A 810 10.78 -18.35 -6.89
CA TYR A 810 11.76 -18.87 -7.84
C TYR A 810 12.30 -17.80 -8.78
N HIS A 811 13.47 -18.07 -9.35
CA HIS A 811 14.05 -17.29 -10.45
C HIS A 811 14.22 -18.19 -11.66
N LEU A 812 13.88 -17.69 -12.84
CA LEU A 812 14.16 -18.32 -14.12
C LEU A 812 15.04 -17.37 -14.94
N LYS A 813 16.26 -17.77 -15.29
CA LYS A 813 17.19 -16.90 -16.02
C LYS A 813 16.66 -16.50 -17.39
N ASP A 814 16.17 -17.47 -18.14
CA ASP A 814 15.59 -17.29 -19.47
C ASP A 814 14.38 -18.22 -19.64
N ALA A 815 13.30 -17.68 -20.23
CA ALA A 815 12.16 -18.47 -20.65
C ALA A 815 12.26 -18.77 -22.16
N PRO A 816 11.91 -19.99 -22.62
CA PRO A 816 11.81 -20.27 -24.05
C PRO A 816 10.84 -19.31 -24.72
N LYS A 817 11.28 -18.61 -25.76
CA LYS A 817 10.41 -17.76 -26.58
C LYS A 817 9.54 -18.64 -27.47
N SER A 818 8.24 -18.39 -27.48
CA SER A 818 7.33 -19.01 -28.45
C SER A 818 7.71 -18.65 -29.89
N LEU A 819 7.35 -19.50 -30.85
CA LEU A 819 7.53 -19.24 -32.28
C LEU A 819 6.90 -17.90 -32.69
N ALA A 820 5.77 -17.55 -32.08
CA ALA A 820 5.07 -16.28 -32.31
C ALA A 820 5.86 -15.07 -31.75
N GLU A 821 6.49 -15.20 -30.57
CA GLU A 821 7.35 -14.15 -30.02
C GLU A 821 8.62 -13.96 -30.83
N GLN A 822 9.27 -15.05 -31.25
CA GLN A 822 10.45 -15.00 -32.13
C GLN A 822 10.13 -14.28 -33.43
N ARG A 823 8.98 -14.61 -34.04
CA ARG A 823 8.49 -13.92 -35.23
C ARG A 823 8.27 -12.43 -34.96
N LYS A 824 7.53 -12.06 -33.91
CA LYS A 824 7.25 -10.64 -33.60
C LYS A 824 8.53 -9.85 -33.33
N GLU A 825 9.55 -10.48 -32.76
CA GLU A 825 10.86 -9.86 -32.54
C GLU A 825 11.61 -9.63 -33.86
N GLU A 826 11.61 -10.62 -34.77
CA GLU A 826 12.13 -10.46 -36.13
C GLU A 826 11.40 -9.33 -36.89
N GLU A 827 10.07 -9.30 -36.82
CA GLU A 827 9.23 -8.26 -37.41
C GLU A 827 9.56 -6.89 -36.82
N ALA A 828 9.66 -6.77 -35.49
CA ALA A 828 10.02 -5.54 -34.81
C ALA A 828 11.43 -5.04 -35.19
N ALA A 829 12.39 -5.95 -35.35
CA ALA A 829 13.74 -5.62 -35.83
C ALA A 829 13.72 -5.08 -37.27
N LEU A 830 12.88 -5.65 -38.15
CA LEU A 830 12.68 -5.15 -39.51
C LEU A 830 12.02 -3.78 -39.54
N VAL A 831 10.96 -3.57 -38.75
CA VAL A 831 10.29 -2.27 -38.60
C VAL A 831 11.29 -1.21 -38.13
N LYS A 832 12.08 -1.53 -37.10
CA LYS A 832 13.11 -0.62 -36.57
C LYS A 832 14.20 -0.30 -37.61
N ALA A 833 14.49 -1.23 -38.51
CA ALA A 833 15.42 -1.04 -39.62
C ALA A 833 14.79 -0.35 -40.85
N GLY A 834 13.51 0.04 -40.80
CA GLY A 834 12.78 0.63 -41.92
C GLY A 834 12.59 -0.33 -43.10
N LYS A 835 12.69 -1.65 -42.87
CA LYS A 835 12.55 -2.68 -43.90
C LYS A 835 11.11 -3.19 -43.99
N PRO A 836 10.65 -3.63 -45.18
CA PRO A 836 9.35 -4.29 -45.30
C PRO A 836 9.28 -5.54 -44.41
N VAL A 837 8.18 -5.68 -43.68
CA VAL A 837 7.89 -6.87 -42.88
C VAL A 837 7.20 -7.90 -43.78
N PRO A 838 7.84 -9.04 -44.10
CA PRO A 838 7.21 -10.06 -44.93
C PRO A 838 6.05 -10.73 -44.18
N TYR A 839 5.00 -11.08 -44.91
CA TYR A 839 3.88 -11.82 -44.33
C TYR A 839 4.32 -13.22 -43.90
N PRO A 840 3.88 -13.73 -42.73
CA PRO A 840 4.26 -15.07 -42.28
C PRO A 840 3.67 -16.15 -43.19
N THR A 841 4.41 -17.23 -43.44
CA THR A 841 3.88 -18.36 -44.23
C THR A 841 2.80 -19.11 -43.45
N TYR A 842 1.89 -19.79 -44.16
CA TYR A 842 0.85 -20.61 -43.54
C TYR A 842 1.45 -21.67 -42.59
N GLU A 843 2.57 -22.27 -42.99
CA GLU A 843 3.29 -23.31 -42.26
C GLU A 843 3.86 -22.76 -40.95
N ARG A 844 4.37 -21.52 -40.96
CA ARG A 844 4.85 -20.84 -39.75
C ARG A 844 3.69 -20.54 -38.81
N LEU A 845 2.58 -19.99 -39.31
CA LEU A 845 1.39 -19.72 -38.49
C LEU A 845 0.73 -21.00 -37.97
N LYS A 846 0.74 -22.07 -38.75
CA LYS A 846 0.28 -23.40 -38.34
C LYS A 846 1.16 -23.95 -37.21
N ALA A 847 2.49 -23.85 -37.34
CA ALA A 847 3.42 -24.24 -36.29
C ALA A 847 3.24 -23.41 -35.01
N GLU A 848 3.02 -22.09 -35.12
CA GLU A 848 2.69 -21.22 -33.97
C GLU A 848 1.38 -21.64 -33.27
N ARG A 849 0.37 -22.05 -34.04
CA ARG A 849 -0.91 -22.51 -33.49
C ARG A 849 -0.80 -23.89 -32.81
N GLU A 850 0.09 -24.74 -33.32
CA GLU A 850 0.28 -26.11 -32.86
C GLU A 850 1.38 -26.22 -31.78
N GLU A 851 2.08 -25.13 -31.48
CA GLU A 851 3.12 -25.06 -30.44
C GLU A 851 2.52 -25.23 -29.04
N GLU A 852 3.10 -26.15 -28.26
CA GLU A 852 2.82 -26.23 -26.84
C GLU A 852 3.61 -25.15 -26.08
N PRO A 853 2.94 -24.32 -25.25
CA PRO A 853 3.63 -23.29 -24.49
C PRO A 853 4.61 -23.92 -23.48
N ALA A 854 5.71 -23.23 -23.23
CA ALA A 854 6.65 -23.61 -22.17
C ALA A 854 6.00 -23.45 -20.79
N VAL A 855 6.07 -24.51 -19.98
CA VAL A 855 5.43 -24.58 -18.65
C VAL A 855 6.44 -25.01 -17.61
N LEU A 856 6.44 -24.36 -16.46
CA LEU A 856 7.16 -24.79 -15.27
C LEU A 856 6.32 -25.76 -14.46
N LEU A 857 6.95 -26.84 -14.01
CA LEU A 857 6.37 -27.90 -13.19
C LEU A 857 6.94 -27.80 -11.78
N PHE A 858 6.07 -27.56 -10.79
CA PHE A 858 6.43 -27.60 -9.38
C PHE A 858 5.92 -28.91 -8.77
N THR A 859 6.82 -29.87 -8.61
CA THR A 859 6.50 -31.19 -8.06
C THR A 859 6.64 -31.15 -6.55
N VAL A 860 5.51 -31.22 -5.85
CA VAL A 860 5.44 -31.36 -4.40
C VAL A 860 5.45 -32.83 -4.05
N ALA A 861 6.38 -33.26 -3.21
CA ALA A 861 6.47 -34.62 -2.69
C ALA A 861 6.38 -34.64 -1.16
N GLY A 862 5.78 -35.71 -0.61
CA GLY A 862 5.78 -35.96 0.83
C GLY A 862 7.14 -36.44 1.33
N GLU A 863 7.27 -36.62 2.64
CA GLU A 863 8.50 -37.13 3.27
C GLU A 863 8.89 -38.55 2.80
N ASP A 864 7.91 -39.34 2.33
CA ASP A 864 8.13 -40.67 1.75
C ASP A 864 8.61 -40.62 0.28
N GLY A 865 8.82 -39.42 -0.28
CA GLY A 865 9.25 -39.19 -1.66
C GLY A 865 8.14 -39.35 -2.70
N ARG A 866 6.90 -39.67 -2.30
CA ARG A 866 5.79 -39.80 -3.25
C ARG A 866 5.30 -38.42 -3.68
N THR A 867 5.07 -38.26 -4.98
CA THR A 867 4.44 -37.05 -5.52
C THR A 867 3.03 -36.89 -4.97
N VAL A 868 2.80 -35.72 -4.38
CA VAL A 868 1.53 -35.31 -3.79
C VAL A 868 0.76 -34.44 -4.78
N ARG A 869 1.44 -33.48 -5.41
CA ARG A 869 0.85 -32.52 -6.36
C ARG A 869 1.90 -32.05 -7.36
N VAL A 870 1.48 -31.77 -8.60
CA VAL A 870 2.30 -31.05 -9.58
C VAL A 870 1.55 -29.78 -9.98
N LEU A 871 2.12 -28.62 -9.66
CA LEU A 871 1.60 -27.33 -10.13
C LEU A 871 2.23 -27.00 -11.49
N ARG A 872 1.46 -26.33 -12.33
CA ARG A 872 1.84 -25.92 -13.69
C ARG A 872 1.67 -24.41 -13.81
N GLU A 873 2.73 -23.73 -14.18
CA GLU A 873 2.74 -22.27 -14.38
C GLU A 873 3.37 -21.92 -15.75
N PRO A 874 2.90 -20.87 -16.44
CA PRO A 874 3.61 -20.36 -17.61
C PRO A 874 5.07 -20.03 -17.28
N ALA A 875 6.01 -20.43 -18.13
CA ALA A 875 7.42 -20.10 -17.93
C ALA A 875 7.66 -18.59 -18.11
N ARG A 876 8.03 -17.90 -17.03
CA ARG A 876 8.32 -16.46 -17.03
C ARG A 876 9.74 -16.20 -16.55
N LYS A 877 10.48 -15.38 -17.30
CA LYS A 877 11.83 -14.93 -16.92
C LYS A 877 11.80 -14.08 -15.64
N GLY A 878 12.87 -14.14 -14.85
CA GLY A 878 13.08 -13.34 -13.65
C GLY A 878 12.52 -13.99 -12.38
N LEU A 879 12.44 -13.19 -11.32
CA LEU A 879 11.84 -13.57 -10.04
C LEU A 879 10.31 -13.69 -10.18
N ASN A 880 9.75 -14.77 -9.65
CA ASN A 880 8.32 -15.09 -9.70
C ASN A 880 7.89 -15.85 -8.43
N ARG A 881 6.58 -15.86 -8.17
CA ARG A 881 5.95 -16.63 -7.08
C ARG A 881 4.78 -17.47 -7.60
N THR A 882 4.61 -18.66 -7.05
CA THR A 882 3.40 -19.49 -7.20
C THR A 882 3.03 -20.06 -5.82
N ALA A 883 1.83 -20.64 -5.68
CA ALA A 883 1.33 -21.10 -4.39
C ALA A 883 0.63 -22.46 -4.51
N TRP A 884 0.96 -23.37 -3.59
CA TRP A 884 0.23 -24.61 -3.40
C TRP A 884 -0.80 -24.46 -2.28
N ASP A 885 -2.07 -24.70 -2.61
CA ASP A 885 -3.23 -24.62 -1.70
C ASP A 885 -3.30 -25.71 -0.62
N LEU A 886 -2.22 -26.48 -0.43
CA LEU A 886 -2.08 -27.51 0.60
C LEU A 886 -3.12 -28.63 0.47
N LYS A 887 -3.54 -28.94 -0.77
CA LYS A 887 -4.52 -29.98 -1.07
C LYS A 887 -3.95 -31.05 -2.01
N TYR A 888 -4.48 -32.27 -1.87
CA TYR A 888 -4.31 -33.33 -2.86
C TYR A 888 -5.03 -32.97 -4.17
N PRO A 889 -4.76 -33.64 -5.30
CA PRO A 889 -5.56 -33.52 -6.51
C PRO A 889 -7.02 -33.90 -6.27
N GLY A 890 -7.94 -33.13 -6.85
CA GLY A 890 -9.37 -33.43 -6.82
C GLY A 890 -9.72 -34.63 -7.72
N LEU A 891 -10.64 -35.47 -7.25
CA LEU A 891 -11.18 -36.61 -8.00
C LEU A 891 -12.56 -36.28 -8.60
N VAL A 892 -12.64 -35.15 -9.31
CA VAL A 892 -13.86 -34.70 -10.01
C VAL A 892 -13.76 -35.01 -11.51
N PRO A 893 -14.89 -35.13 -12.24
CA PRO A 893 -14.87 -35.35 -13.68
C PRO A 893 -14.00 -34.33 -14.40
N THR A 894 -13.10 -34.81 -15.25
CA THR A 894 -12.22 -33.96 -16.04
C THR A 894 -13.02 -33.29 -17.17
N SER A 895 -12.71 -32.03 -17.45
CA SER A 895 -13.26 -31.30 -18.60
C SER A 895 -12.18 -31.16 -19.68
N PRO A 896 -12.52 -31.22 -20.98
CA PRO A 896 -11.59 -30.86 -22.06
C PRO A 896 -10.96 -29.48 -21.89
N ALA A 897 -11.65 -28.54 -21.24
CA ALA A 897 -11.10 -27.22 -20.91
C ALA A 897 -9.89 -27.28 -19.95
N GLN A 898 -9.74 -28.37 -19.18
CA GLN A 898 -8.62 -28.60 -18.28
C GLN A 898 -7.43 -29.29 -18.96
N ALA A 899 -7.55 -29.67 -20.25
CA ALA A 899 -6.46 -30.27 -21.02
C ALA A 899 -5.36 -29.27 -21.41
N GLY A 900 -5.57 -27.97 -21.11
CA GLY A 900 -4.56 -26.95 -21.34
C GLY A 900 -3.25 -27.27 -20.61
N PRO A 901 -2.08 -27.11 -21.26
CA PRO A 901 -0.79 -27.54 -20.70
C PRO A 901 -0.38 -26.82 -19.41
N ALA A 902 -0.93 -25.63 -19.14
CA ALA A 902 -0.73 -24.88 -17.89
C ALA A 902 -1.75 -25.21 -16.78
N SER A 903 -2.67 -26.16 -17.00
CA SER A 903 -3.68 -26.54 -15.99
C SER A 903 -3.08 -27.45 -14.93
N SER A 904 -3.17 -27.03 -13.66
CA SER A 904 -2.80 -27.87 -12.51
C SER A 904 -3.89 -28.89 -12.14
N GLY A 905 -5.05 -28.85 -12.81
CA GLY A 905 -6.22 -29.66 -12.48
C GLY A 905 -6.89 -29.23 -11.16
N PRO A 906 -8.02 -29.87 -10.81
CA PRO A 906 -8.81 -29.53 -9.62
C PRO A 906 -8.06 -29.86 -8.31
N SER A 907 -8.44 -29.19 -7.23
CA SER A 907 -7.97 -29.44 -5.86
C SER A 907 -8.96 -30.31 -5.09
N GLY A 908 -8.45 -31.11 -4.17
CA GLY A 908 -9.18 -32.08 -3.36
C GLY A 908 -9.10 -31.78 -1.86
N PRO A 909 -9.07 -32.81 -0.99
CA PRO A 909 -8.97 -32.61 0.45
C PRO A 909 -7.59 -32.06 0.86
N LEU A 910 -7.54 -31.44 2.03
CA LEU A 910 -6.31 -30.97 2.67
C LEU A 910 -5.30 -32.11 2.83
N VAL A 911 -4.02 -31.80 2.62
CA VAL A 911 -2.95 -32.76 2.91
C VAL A 911 -2.69 -32.90 4.40
N MET A 912 -1.99 -33.96 4.78
CA MET A 912 -1.56 -34.15 6.17
C MET A 912 -0.54 -33.07 6.56
N PRO A 913 -0.65 -32.45 7.75
CA PRO A 913 0.45 -31.68 8.32
C PRO A 913 1.71 -32.54 8.41
N GLY A 914 2.87 -31.95 8.13
CA GLY A 914 4.12 -32.68 8.06
C GLY A 914 5.13 -32.03 7.13
N THR A 915 6.16 -32.78 6.80
CA THR A 915 7.26 -32.34 5.95
C THR A 915 6.97 -32.61 4.48
N TYR A 916 7.21 -31.60 3.64
CA TYR A 916 7.11 -31.71 2.18
C TYR A 916 8.37 -31.16 1.52
N THR A 917 8.54 -31.51 0.24
CA THR A 917 9.56 -30.93 -0.63
C THR A 917 8.95 -30.43 -1.93
N VAL A 918 9.58 -29.43 -2.56
CA VAL A 918 9.24 -28.96 -3.91
C VAL A 918 10.45 -28.96 -4.82
N SER A 919 10.30 -29.48 -6.04
CA SER A 919 11.26 -29.35 -7.15
C SER A 919 10.63 -28.63 -8.33
N MET A 920 11.44 -27.92 -9.10
CA MET A 920 11.04 -27.14 -10.28
C MET A 920 11.67 -27.73 -11.55
N ALA A 921 10.88 -27.97 -12.57
CA ALA A 921 11.31 -28.42 -13.89
C ALA A 921 10.66 -27.59 -15.01
N LEU A 922 11.30 -27.51 -16.18
CA LEU A 922 10.76 -26.90 -17.39
C LEU A 922 10.26 -27.97 -18.36
N SER A 923 9.01 -27.84 -18.79
CA SER A 923 8.39 -28.64 -19.85
C SER A 923 8.29 -27.79 -21.11
N HIS A 924 9.00 -28.15 -22.17
CA HIS A 924 8.94 -27.47 -23.48
C HIS A 924 9.33 -28.43 -24.61
N GLY A 925 8.60 -28.40 -25.73
CA GLY A 925 8.85 -29.27 -26.88
C GLY A 925 8.75 -30.77 -26.57
N GLY A 926 7.85 -31.17 -25.67
CA GLY A 926 7.68 -32.56 -25.23
C GLY A 926 8.80 -33.09 -24.31
N GLN A 927 9.77 -32.27 -23.92
CA GLN A 927 10.84 -32.63 -23.00
C GLN A 927 10.65 -31.96 -21.64
N VAL A 928 10.98 -32.69 -20.56
CA VAL A 928 11.00 -32.17 -19.19
C VAL A 928 12.45 -32.12 -18.70
N ARG A 929 12.92 -30.95 -18.32
CA ARG A 929 14.27 -30.70 -17.79
C ARG A 929 14.18 -30.17 -16.37
N GLU A 930 14.79 -30.86 -15.42
CA GLU A 930 14.87 -30.39 -14.04
C GLU A 930 15.72 -29.11 -13.95
N LEU A 931 15.26 -28.13 -13.16
CA LEU A 931 15.92 -26.83 -12.99
C LEU A 931 16.45 -26.64 -11.58
N ALA A 932 15.67 -26.97 -10.55
CA ALA A 932 16.05 -26.72 -9.15
C ALA A 932 15.26 -27.60 -8.18
N GLY A 933 15.77 -27.74 -6.95
CA GLY A 933 15.15 -28.50 -5.86
C GLY A 933 15.86 -29.84 -5.61
N PRO A 934 15.34 -30.67 -4.67
CA PRO A 934 14.19 -30.40 -3.82
C PRO A 934 14.47 -29.37 -2.70
N VAL A 935 13.50 -28.50 -2.40
CA VAL A 935 13.52 -27.58 -1.25
C VAL A 935 12.49 -28.05 -0.20
N LYS A 936 12.91 -28.19 1.06
CA LYS A 936 12.10 -28.70 2.17
C LYS A 936 11.31 -27.59 2.88
N PHE A 937 10.07 -27.88 3.29
CA PHE A 937 9.24 -27.00 4.14
C PHE A 937 8.22 -27.83 4.95
N ALA A 938 7.62 -27.23 5.98
CA ALA A 938 6.58 -27.87 6.78
C ALA A 938 5.18 -27.29 6.50
N VAL A 939 4.17 -28.16 6.55
CA VAL A 939 2.76 -27.79 6.61
C VAL A 939 2.29 -27.95 8.06
N LYS A 940 1.89 -26.85 8.69
CA LYS A 940 1.47 -26.79 10.10
C LYS A 940 -0.03 -26.59 10.20
N ALA A 941 -0.70 -27.44 10.98
CA ALA A 941 -2.11 -27.24 11.25
C ALA A 941 -2.33 -26.12 12.25
N LEU A 942 -3.27 -25.22 11.96
CA LEU A 942 -3.74 -24.26 12.96
C LEU A 942 -4.70 -24.95 13.94
N ALA A 943 -4.48 -24.78 15.25
CA ALA A 943 -5.34 -25.31 16.31
C ALA A 943 -6.62 -24.46 16.48
N ALA A 944 -7.34 -24.21 15.39
CA ALA A 944 -8.51 -23.32 15.36
C ALA A 944 -9.86 -24.07 15.46
N VAL A 945 -9.87 -25.29 16.00
CA VAL A 945 -11.06 -26.14 16.07
C VAL A 945 -11.21 -26.74 17.47
N SER A 946 -12.42 -26.68 18.03
CA SER A 946 -12.70 -27.21 19.38
C SER A 946 -12.83 -28.74 19.42
N LEU A 947 -13.16 -29.37 18.29
CA LEU A 947 -13.32 -30.82 18.14
C LEU A 947 -12.41 -31.38 17.03
N PRO A 948 -11.07 -31.30 17.14
CA PRO A 948 -10.17 -31.82 16.11
C PRO A 948 -10.32 -33.34 15.95
N ALA A 949 -10.04 -33.85 14.75
CA ALA A 949 -9.84 -35.30 14.58
C ALA A 949 -8.66 -35.76 15.46
N LYS A 950 -8.91 -36.76 16.31
CA LYS A 950 -7.86 -37.38 17.15
C LYS A 950 -6.79 -38.07 16.30
N ASP A 951 -7.22 -38.72 15.21
CA ASP A 951 -6.36 -39.30 14.19
C ASP A 951 -6.62 -38.61 12.85
N ARG A 952 -5.72 -37.72 12.46
CA ARG A 952 -5.81 -37.01 11.17
C ARG A 952 -5.50 -37.92 9.97
N ALA A 953 -4.66 -38.94 10.15
CA ALA A 953 -4.35 -39.89 9.08
C ALA A 953 -5.57 -40.73 8.74
N GLU A 954 -6.35 -41.12 9.76
CA GLU A 954 -7.65 -41.79 9.56
C GLU A 954 -8.64 -40.88 8.82
N LEU A 955 -8.73 -39.60 9.17
CA LEU A 955 -9.58 -38.61 8.47
C LEU A 955 -9.18 -38.48 7.00
N ALA A 956 -7.90 -38.27 6.70
CA ALA A 956 -7.41 -38.15 5.33
C ALA A 956 -7.65 -39.43 4.51
N ALA A 957 -7.45 -40.60 5.13
CA ALA A 957 -7.73 -41.88 4.51
C ALA A 957 -9.24 -42.05 4.21
N PHE A 958 -10.12 -41.63 5.13
CA PHE A 958 -11.55 -41.64 4.93
C PHE A 958 -11.98 -40.71 3.79
N GLN A 959 -11.55 -39.44 3.80
CA GLN A 959 -11.82 -38.48 2.72
C GLN A 959 -11.34 -39.00 1.36
N THR A 960 -10.17 -39.64 1.32
CA THR A 960 -9.63 -40.27 0.10
C THR A 960 -10.51 -41.42 -0.39
N ARG A 961 -10.97 -42.32 0.50
CA ARG A 961 -11.88 -43.42 0.13
C ARG A 961 -13.22 -42.90 -0.39
N VAL A 962 -13.80 -41.92 0.31
CA VAL A 962 -15.05 -41.27 -0.11
C VAL A 962 -14.88 -40.63 -1.49
N GLY A 963 -13.79 -39.89 -1.73
CA GLY A 963 -13.51 -39.27 -3.02
C GLY A 963 -13.36 -40.28 -4.17
N ARG A 964 -12.73 -41.43 -3.93
CA ARG A 964 -12.62 -42.51 -4.95
C ARG A 964 -13.97 -43.14 -5.28
N LEU A 965 -14.79 -43.39 -4.27
CA LEU A 965 -16.15 -43.90 -4.47
C LEU A 965 -16.99 -42.87 -5.23
N TYR A 966 -16.96 -41.60 -4.82
CA TYR A 966 -17.65 -40.50 -5.49
C TYR A 966 -17.27 -40.39 -6.98
N ASN A 967 -15.97 -40.47 -7.30
CA ASN A 967 -15.51 -40.46 -8.68
C ASN A 967 -16.05 -41.66 -9.48
N SER A 968 -16.01 -42.86 -8.90
CA SER A 968 -16.51 -44.08 -9.55
C SER A 968 -18.02 -44.00 -9.81
N VAL A 969 -18.78 -43.48 -8.85
CA VAL A 969 -20.23 -43.25 -8.94
C VAL A 969 -20.56 -42.22 -10.03
N ASN A 970 -19.79 -41.14 -10.13
CA ASN A 970 -19.96 -40.14 -11.19
C ASN A 970 -19.60 -40.68 -12.58
N ALA A 971 -18.51 -41.46 -12.69
CA ALA A 971 -18.12 -42.11 -13.94
C ALA A 971 -19.22 -43.08 -14.42
N ALA A 972 -19.74 -43.92 -13.51
CA ALA A 972 -20.87 -44.81 -13.80
C ALA A 972 -22.13 -44.04 -14.19
N SER A 973 -22.42 -42.91 -13.54
CA SER A 973 -23.53 -42.03 -13.89
C SER A 973 -23.37 -41.41 -15.29
N SER A 974 -22.15 -41.04 -15.69
CA SER A 974 -21.89 -40.55 -17.06
C SER A 974 -22.08 -41.65 -18.09
N ALA A 975 -21.51 -42.82 -17.84
CA ALA A 975 -21.66 -43.98 -18.69
C ALA A 975 -23.14 -44.36 -18.90
N LEU A 976 -23.96 -44.33 -17.84
CA LEU A 976 -25.41 -44.54 -17.94
C LEU A 976 -26.09 -43.51 -18.86
N ARG A 977 -25.80 -42.21 -18.69
CA ARG A 977 -26.39 -41.14 -19.52
C ARG A 977 -25.96 -41.25 -20.99
N GLU A 978 -24.69 -41.54 -21.23
CA GLU A 978 -24.14 -41.73 -22.57
C GLU A 978 -24.77 -42.96 -23.24
N THR A 979 -24.87 -44.08 -22.51
CA THR A 979 -25.49 -45.31 -23.02
C THR A 979 -26.99 -45.13 -23.27
N ALA A 980 -27.70 -44.39 -22.43
CA ALA A 980 -29.12 -44.06 -22.66
C ALA A 980 -29.29 -43.17 -23.90
N THR A 981 -28.35 -42.26 -24.15
CA THR A 981 -28.33 -41.46 -25.38
C THR A 981 -28.05 -42.32 -26.60
N LEU A 982 -27.10 -43.24 -26.48
CA LEU A 982 -26.78 -44.22 -27.52
C LEU A 982 -27.96 -45.15 -27.83
N ALA A 983 -28.70 -45.62 -26.83
CA ALA A 983 -29.93 -46.40 -27.02
C ALA A 983 -31.00 -45.63 -27.81
N ARG A 984 -31.14 -44.32 -27.59
CA ARG A 984 -32.01 -43.45 -28.41
C ARG A 984 -31.50 -43.34 -29.85
N HIS A 985 -30.19 -43.27 -30.07
CA HIS A 985 -29.62 -43.34 -31.41
C HIS A 985 -29.89 -44.69 -32.08
N TYR A 986 -29.80 -45.82 -31.37
CA TYR A 986 -30.18 -47.13 -31.88
C TYR A 986 -31.64 -47.18 -32.32
N ARG A 987 -32.55 -46.62 -31.51
CA ARG A 987 -33.97 -46.49 -31.85
C ARG A 987 -34.20 -45.64 -33.09
N ALA A 988 -33.47 -44.53 -33.23
CA ALA A 988 -33.57 -43.66 -34.40
C ALA A 988 -33.00 -44.33 -35.66
N ALA A 989 -31.85 -45.00 -35.56
CA ALA A 989 -31.24 -45.75 -36.64
C ALA A 989 -32.16 -46.87 -37.14
N LEU A 990 -32.79 -47.60 -36.21
CA LEU A 990 -33.73 -48.68 -36.55
C LEU A 990 -34.95 -48.18 -37.34
N LYS A 991 -35.43 -46.95 -37.08
CA LYS A 991 -36.54 -46.34 -37.86
C LYS A 991 -36.19 -46.07 -39.32
N SER A 992 -34.91 -46.04 -39.65
CA SER A 992 -34.42 -45.78 -41.01
C SER A 992 -34.22 -47.06 -41.83
N VAL A 993 -34.44 -48.24 -41.23
CA VAL A 993 -34.39 -49.54 -41.91
C VAL A 993 -35.74 -49.79 -42.58
N THR A 994 -35.74 -50.35 -43.80
CA THR A 994 -36.94 -50.52 -44.64
C THR A 994 -37.91 -51.60 -44.16
N ALA A 995 -37.47 -52.50 -43.28
CA ALA A 995 -38.28 -53.59 -42.73
C ALA A 995 -38.44 -53.45 -41.21
N PRO A 996 -39.60 -53.79 -40.63
CA PRO A 996 -39.81 -53.77 -39.19
C PRO A 996 -39.03 -54.93 -38.51
N HIS A 997 -38.11 -54.58 -37.62
CA HIS A 997 -37.35 -55.54 -36.80
C HIS A 997 -37.74 -55.44 -35.32
N GLN A 998 -38.82 -56.13 -34.96
CA GLN A 998 -39.41 -56.07 -33.62
C GLN A 998 -38.46 -56.62 -32.55
N ASP A 999 -37.65 -57.63 -32.88
CA ASP A 999 -36.66 -58.24 -32.00
C ASP A 999 -35.53 -57.26 -31.60
N ILE A 1000 -35.11 -56.39 -32.52
CA ILE A 1000 -34.12 -55.34 -32.25
C ILE A 1000 -34.75 -54.23 -31.43
N LEU A 1001 -35.97 -53.82 -31.78
CA LEU A 1001 -36.71 -52.81 -31.03
C LEU A 1001 -36.95 -53.25 -29.57
N ASP A 1002 -37.30 -54.50 -29.35
CA ASP A 1002 -37.51 -55.06 -28.01
C ASP A 1002 -36.20 -55.17 -27.22
N ALA A 1003 -35.08 -55.50 -27.87
CA ALA A 1003 -33.76 -55.45 -27.25
C ALA A 1003 -33.38 -54.02 -26.83
N ILE A 1004 -33.65 -53.01 -27.67
CA ILE A 1004 -33.43 -51.59 -27.34
C ILE A 1004 -34.33 -51.14 -26.19
N LYS A 1005 -35.62 -51.51 -26.19
CA LYS A 1005 -36.54 -51.22 -25.07
C LYS A 1005 -36.08 -51.86 -23.78
N ALA A 1006 -35.65 -53.13 -23.83
CA ALA A 1006 -35.13 -53.83 -22.66
C ALA A 1006 -33.87 -53.13 -22.10
N LEU A 1007 -32.97 -52.68 -22.99
CA LEU A 1007 -31.82 -51.87 -22.60
C LEU A 1007 -32.26 -50.54 -21.95
N GLU A 1008 -33.17 -49.80 -22.57
CA GLU A 1008 -33.70 -48.54 -22.03
C GLU A 1008 -34.30 -48.74 -20.63
N THR A 1009 -35.15 -49.76 -20.42
CA THR A 1009 -35.75 -50.08 -19.12
C THR A 1009 -34.68 -50.44 -18.07
N LYS A 1010 -33.66 -51.24 -18.44
CA LYS A 1010 -32.54 -51.54 -17.53
C LYS A 1010 -31.79 -50.26 -17.13
N LEU A 1011 -31.49 -49.41 -18.11
CA LEU A 1011 -30.78 -48.14 -17.88
C LEU A 1011 -31.60 -47.19 -16.99
N GLU A 1012 -32.92 -47.09 -17.20
CA GLU A 1012 -33.83 -46.31 -16.36
C GLU A 1012 -33.87 -46.83 -14.92
N GLY A 1013 -33.95 -48.15 -14.72
CA GLY A 1013 -33.91 -48.77 -13.39
C GLY A 1013 -32.60 -48.50 -12.65
N LEU A 1014 -31.46 -48.59 -13.34
CA LEU A 1014 -30.15 -48.26 -12.78
C LEU A 1014 -30.02 -46.75 -12.50
N GLN A 1015 -30.53 -45.90 -13.38
CA GLN A 1015 -30.54 -44.45 -13.20
C GLN A 1015 -31.39 -44.06 -11.98
N SER A 1016 -32.53 -44.71 -11.74
CA SER A 1016 -33.35 -44.49 -10.55
C SER A 1016 -32.59 -44.85 -9.26
N LYS A 1017 -31.84 -45.96 -9.23
CA LYS A 1017 -30.97 -46.30 -8.07
C LYS A 1017 -29.84 -45.28 -7.86
N MET A 1018 -29.25 -44.78 -8.94
CA MET A 1018 -28.13 -43.82 -8.87
C MET A 1018 -28.56 -42.43 -8.44
N SER A 1019 -29.68 -41.91 -8.96
CA SER A 1019 -30.11 -40.51 -8.78
C SER A 1019 -31.43 -40.32 -8.03
N GLY A 1020 -32.08 -41.39 -7.57
CA GLY A 1020 -33.43 -41.35 -6.99
C GLY A 1020 -34.55 -41.41 -8.05
N ASP A 1021 -35.78 -41.64 -7.58
CA ASP A 1021 -36.96 -41.71 -8.45
C ASP A 1021 -37.43 -40.29 -8.86
N ARG A 1022 -37.22 -39.95 -10.13
CA ARG A 1022 -37.59 -38.64 -10.69
C ARG A 1022 -39.09 -38.39 -10.73
N THR A 1023 -39.90 -39.45 -10.84
CA THR A 1023 -41.36 -39.32 -10.88
C THR A 1023 -41.88 -38.94 -9.51
N LEU A 1024 -41.42 -39.61 -8.45
CA LEU A 1024 -41.76 -39.25 -7.08
C LEU A 1024 -41.27 -37.84 -6.73
N ALA A 1025 -40.03 -37.49 -7.09
CA ALA A 1025 -39.49 -36.16 -6.86
C ALA A 1025 -40.31 -35.05 -7.56
N ARG A 1026 -40.76 -35.27 -8.81
CA ARG A 1026 -41.62 -34.32 -9.53
C ARG A 1026 -43.00 -34.17 -8.90
N LEU A 1027 -43.48 -35.21 -8.21
CA LEU A 1027 -44.77 -35.21 -7.52
C LEU A 1027 -44.65 -34.70 -6.06
N ASP A 1028 -43.48 -34.22 -5.64
CA ASP A 1028 -43.18 -33.80 -4.28
C ASP A 1028 -43.52 -34.89 -3.24
N LYS A 1029 -43.17 -36.14 -3.57
CA LYS A 1029 -43.34 -37.31 -2.69
C LYS A 1029 -42.01 -37.80 -2.18
N ASP A 1030 -42.03 -38.32 -0.94
CA ASP A 1030 -40.87 -38.94 -0.32
C ASP A 1030 -40.24 -40.01 -1.23
N THR A 1031 -38.92 -39.95 -1.36
CA THR A 1031 -38.12 -40.90 -2.14
C THR A 1031 -36.86 -41.28 -1.36
N TYR A 1032 -36.32 -42.46 -1.64
CA TYR A 1032 -35.07 -42.89 -1.04
C TYR A 1032 -33.89 -42.12 -1.65
N PRO A 1033 -32.84 -41.78 -0.87
CA PRO A 1033 -31.66 -41.12 -1.42
C PRO A 1033 -30.96 -42.03 -2.43
N GLY A 1034 -30.75 -41.54 -3.65
CA GLY A 1034 -29.94 -42.25 -4.64
C GLY A 1034 -28.47 -42.36 -4.21
N ILE A 1035 -27.77 -43.37 -4.73
CA ILE A 1035 -26.36 -43.65 -4.42
C ILE A 1035 -25.48 -42.41 -4.62
N ALA A 1036 -25.65 -41.69 -5.73
CA ALA A 1036 -24.86 -40.50 -6.07
C ALA A 1036 -25.08 -39.35 -5.09
N SER A 1037 -26.32 -39.13 -4.65
CA SER A 1037 -26.63 -38.14 -3.63
C SER A 1037 -25.97 -38.52 -2.31
N ARG A 1038 -26.06 -39.79 -1.89
CA ARG A 1038 -25.55 -40.25 -0.60
C ARG A 1038 -24.04 -40.07 -0.47
N VAL A 1039 -23.25 -40.54 -1.45
CA VAL A 1039 -21.79 -40.34 -1.42
C VAL A 1039 -21.40 -38.87 -1.64
N GLY A 1040 -22.15 -38.13 -2.47
CA GLY A 1040 -21.93 -36.71 -2.70
C GLY A 1040 -22.12 -35.86 -1.44
N THR A 1041 -23.14 -36.17 -0.64
CA THR A 1041 -23.37 -35.54 0.67
C THR A 1041 -22.19 -35.77 1.61
N VAL A 1042 -21.66 -37.00 1.69
CA VAL A 1042 -20.49 -37.28 2.55
C VAL A 1042 -19.25 -36.49 2.09
N VAL A 1043 -19.02 -36.35 0.77
CA VAL A 1043 -17.94 -35.49 0.24
C VAL A 1043 -18.14 -34.04 0.70
N TYR A 1044 -19.34 -33.50 0.52
CA TYR A 1044 -19.67 -32.13 0.89
C TYR A 1044 -19.48 -31.87 2.39
N GLU A 1045 -20.02 -32.74 3.24
CA GLU A 1045 -19.97 -32.61 4.71
C GLU A 1045 -18.55 -32.73 5.28
N THR A 1046 -17.66 -33.47 4.59
CA THR A 1046 -16.28 -33.69 5.06
C THR A 1046 -15.27 -32.72 4.47
N ALA A 1047 -15.57 -32.07 3.34
CA ALA A 1047 -14.66 -31.14 2.67
C ALA A 1047 -14.37 -29.88 3.51
N GLY A 1048 -15.35 -29.44 4.30
CA GLY A 1048 -15.27 -28.26 5.17
C GLY A 1048 -14.89 -28.54 6.63
N SER A 1049 -14.37 -29.74 6.94
CA SER A 1049 -14.10 -30.13 8.33
C SER A 1049 -12.73 -30.75 8.56
N THR A 1050 -12.10 -30.41 9.68
CA THR A 1050 -10.91 -31.09 10.22
C THR A 1050 -11.23 -31.96 11.45
N SER A 1051 -12.52 -32.18 11.73
CA SER A 1051 -13.02 -33.04 12.80
C SER A 1051 -13.08 -34.51 12.36
N ALA A 1052 -13.15 -35.43 13.33
CA ALA A 1052 -13.30 -36.85 13.02
C ALA A 1052 -14.61 -37.10 12.26
N PRO A 1053 -14.64 -38.01 11.26
CA PRO A 1053 -15.87 -38.34 10.54
C PRO A 1053 -16.94 -38.85 11.49
N THR A 1054 -18.15 -38.32 11.36
CA THR A 1054 -19.29 -38.73 12.20
C THR A 1054 -19.72 -40.16 11.87
N LYS A 1055 -20.46 -40.80 12.79
CA LYS A 1055 -21.03 -42.12 12.50
C LYS A 1055 -21.94 -42.09 11.26
N ALA A 1056 -22.76 -41.05 11.11
CA ALA A 1056 -23.64 -40.89 9.96
C ALA A 1056 -22.86 -40.80 8.64
N GLN A 1057 -21.73 -40.09 8.61
CA GLN A 1057 -20.85 -40.03 7.43
C GLN A 1057 -20.26 -41.40 7.08
N ARG A 1058 -19.80 -42.16 8.08
CA ARG A 1058 -19.25 -43.50 7.89
C ARG A 1058 -20.32 -44.49 7.40
N ASP A 1059 -21.50 -44.46 8.01
CA ASP A 1059 -22.65 -45.28 7.60
C ASP A 1059 -23.09 -44.91 6.18
N GLY A 1060 -23.18 -43.61 5.86
CA GLY A 1060 -23.54 -43.12 4.53
C GLY A 1060 -22.57 -43.57 3.44
N TYR A 1061 -21.26 -43.55 3.72
CA TYR A 1061 -20.24 -44.14 2.86
C TYR A 1061 -20.44 -45.65 2.68
N ALA A 1062 -20.62 -46.40 3.78
CA ALA A 1062 -20.76 -47.86 3.74
C ALA A 1062 -21.99 -48.31 2.94
N ILE A 1063 -23.14 -47.65 3.14
CA ILE A 1063 -24.37 -47.90 2.39
C ILE A 1063 -24.17 -47.61 0.90
N ALA A 1064 -23.59 -46.46 0.57
CA ALA A 1064 -23.33 -46.09 -0.83
C ALA A 1064 -22.36 -47.09 -1.49
N GLU A 1065 -21.34 -47.56 -0.77
CA GLU A 1065 -20.41 -48.57 -1.27
C GLU A 1065 -21.11 -49.91 -1.53
N GLU A 1066 -21.93 -50.37 -0.59
CA GLU A 1066 -22.69 -51.63 -0.69
C GLU A 1066 -23.66 -51.61 -1.86
N GLU A 1067 -24.48 -50.56 -1.98
CA GLU A 1067 -25.49 -50.41 -3.04
C GLU A 1067 -24.86 -50.19 -4.42
N PHE A 1068 -23.70 -49.53 -4.50
CA PHE A 1068 -23.03 -49.25 -5.76
C PHE A 1068 -22.39 -50.48 -6.40
N ARG A 1069 -21.85 -51.42 -5.60
CA ARG A 1069 -21.18 -52.63 -6.11
C ARG A 1069 -22.00 -53.41 -7.16
N PRO A 1070 -23.27 -53.81 -6.92
CA PRO A 1070 -24.05 -54.52 -7.92
C PRO A 1070 -24.45 -53.65 -9.12
N VAL A 1071 -24.72 -52.36 -8.90
CA VAL A 1071 -25.06 -51.41 -9.97
C VAL A 1071 -23.89 -51.24 -10.93
N TYR A 1072 -22.67 -51.08 -10.40
CA TYR A 1072 -21.45 -50.92 -11.18
C TYR A 1072 -21.11 -52.16 -12.00
N ALA A 1073 -21.30 -53.35 -11.44
CA ALA A 1073 -21.13 -54.62 -12.15
C ALA A 1073 -22.10 -54.75 -13.34
N GLU A 1074 -23.37 -54.41 -13.14
CA GLU A 1074 -24.39 -54.48 -14.21
C GLU A 1074 -24.13 -53.45 -15.32
N ILE A 1075 -23.69 -52.23 -14.98
CA ILE A 1075 -23.31 -51.23 -15.99
C ILE A 1075 -22.16 -51.76 -16.87
N LYS A 1076 -21.14 -52.37 -16.28
CA LYS A 1076 -20.04 -52.98 -17.04
C LYS A 1076 -20.53 -54.10 -17.96
N ARG A 1077 -21.43 -54.96 -17.47
CA ARG A 1077 -22.02 -56.03 -18.27
C ARG A 1077 -22.83 -55.47 -19.45
N ILE A 1078 -23.67 -54.47 -19.21
CA ILE A 1078 -24.45 -53.79 -20.26
C ILE A 1078 -23.54 -53.24 -21.37
N LEU A 1079 -22.45 -52.56 -20.99
CA LEU A 1079 -21.49 -51.99 -21.95
C LEU A 1079 -20.74 -53.07 -22.75
N ALA A 1080 -20.38 -54.19 -22.12
CA ALA A 1080 -19.62 -55.26 -22.75
C ALA A 1080 -20.48 -56.20 -23.61
N GLU A 1081 -21.73 -56.43 -23.21
CA GLU A 1081 -22.61 -57.45 -23.79
C GLU A 1081 -23.82 -56.84 -24.50
N ASP A 1082 -24.72 -56.18 -23.76
CA ASP A 1082 -26.03 -55.75 -24.28
C ASP A 1082 -25.86 -54.72 -25.41
N VAL A 1083 -24.97 -53.74 -25.23
CA VAL A 1083 -24.66 -52.72 -26.24
C VAL A 1083 -24.07 -53.37 -27.51
N LYS A 1084 -23.09 -54.26 -27.35
CA LYS A 1084 -22.43 -54.95 -28.47
C LYS A 1084 -23.37 -55.91 -29.22
N ALA A 1085 -24.27 -56.56 -28.49
CA ALA A 1085 -25.29 -57.43 -29.08
C ALA A 1085 -26.27 -56.63 -29.95
N ILE A 1086 -26.71 -55.45 -29.49
CA ILE A 1086 -27.60 -54.58 -30.26
C ILE A 1086 -26.88 -53.99 -31.48
N GLU A 1087 -25.63 -53.51 -31.31
CA GLU A 1087 -24.80 -53.02 -32.43
C GLU A 1087 -24.70 -54.06 -33.56
N LYS A 1088 -24.36 -55.32 -33.21
CA LYS A 1088 -24.25 -56.41 -34.18
C LYS A 1088 -25.56 -56.68 -34.93
N ARG A 1089 -26.70 -56.58 -34.25
CA ARG A 1089 -28.03 -56.75 -34.88
C ARG A 1089 -28.37 -55.59 -35.80
N LEU A 1090 -28.03 -54.36 -35.41
CA LEU A 1090 -28.23 -53.16 -36.24
C LEU A 1090 -27.39 -53.20 -37.52
N ASP A 1091 -26.15 -53.69 -37.44
CA ASP A 1091 -25.28 -53.85 -38.61
C ASP A 1091 -25.81 -54.93 -39.57
N ALA A 1092 -26.33 -56.04 -39.05
CA ALA A 1092 -26.91 -57.11 -39.86
C ALA A 1092 -28.13 -56.69 -40.69
N VAL A 1093 -28.81 -55.60 -40.31
CA VAL A 1093 -30.00 -55.07 -41.00
C VAL A 1093 -29.70 -53.79 -41.77
N GLY A 1094 -28.42 -53.39 -41.89
CA GLY A 1094 -28.01 -52.20 -42.63
C GLY A 1094 -28.50 -50.87 -42.02
N ALA A 1095 -28.67 -50.79 -40.69
CA ALA A 1095 -29.08 -49.55 -40.05
C ALA A 1095 -28.00 -48.45 -40.20
N PRO A 1096 -28.37 -47.15 -40.29
CA PRO A 1096 -27.41 -46.05 -40.33
C PRO A 1096 -26.45 -46.04 -39.14
N TYR A 1097 -25.30 -45.38 -39.32
CA TYR A 1097 -24.27 -45.24 -38.28
C TYR A 1097 -24.83 -44.55 -37.02
N THR A 1098 -24.23 -44.87 -35.88
CA THR A 1098 -24.52 -44.23 -34.58
C THR A 1098 -23.19 -43.88 -33.89
N PRO A 1099 -23.14 -42.87 -33.01
CA PRO A 1099 -21.90 -42.51 -32.32
C PRO A 1099 -21.22 -43.73 -31.66
N GLY A 1100 -19.93 -43.94 -31.93
CA GLY A 1100 -19.16 -45.07 -31.39
C GLY A 1100 -19.36 -46.43 -32.10
N ARG A 1101 -20.30 -46.53 -33.05
CA ARG A 1101 -20.53 -47.73 -33.89
C ARG A 1101 -19.97 -47.50 -35.30
N LEU A 1102 -19.14 -48.42 -35.79
CA LEU A 1102 -18.58 -48.40 -37.15
C LEU A 1102 -19.19 -49.54 -37.95
N PRO A 1103 -20.26 -49.31 -38.74
CA PRO A 1103 -20.83 -50.35 -39.58
C PRO A 1103 -19.82 -50.79 -40.64
N ASP A 1104 -19.82 -52.10 -40.97
CA ASP A 1104 -18.99 -52.61 -42.05
C ASP A 1104 -19.47 -52.02 -43.39
N TRP A 1105 -18.52 -51.48 -44.16
CA TRP A 1105 -18.81 -50.83 -45.44
C TRP A 1105 -18.65 -51.78 -46.63
N LYS A 1106 -18.12 -52.99 -46.39
CA LYS A 1106 -17.97 -54.05 -47.38
C LYS A 1106 -19.20 -54.95 -47.38
#